data_AF-A0AAD1HHM1-F1
#
_entry.id   AF-A0AAD1HHM1-F1
#
_cell.length_a   1.000
_cell.length_b   1.000
_cell.length_c   1.000
_cell.angle_alpha   90.00
_cell.angle_beta   90.00
_cell.angle_gamma   90.00
#
_symmetry.space_group_name_H-M   'P 1'
#
loop_
_entity.id
_entity.type
_entity.pdbx_description
1 polymer ?
#
loop_
_entity_poly.entity_id
_entity_poly.type
_entity_poly.pdbx_seq_one_letter_code
_entity_poly.pdbx_strand_id
1 'polypeptide(L)'
;MASLAPKLPVLPSPSAISSVLTTALHDVLDPFSGGLPRPAVDSPLALTFAALQRRTSASALASNPIAINPVLVINDGIIDGTTGATGASGLTYTLISGPNKGGKITFSATGDTNYQLGNFSYLPDQSVLGGTVNEQFKILVAQKTQFDQIVESIPLLGGLAGQVIVVLHQTPVLGDLLAPIIGYSQVATFNSTAVLPATDPVAYTYKMPSFDGTLISVNWFPKLGLTGSDTAPTILDGPGLATAGQTDPYTQYGIGGLTPGVSLLRDNYNVVTWDPRGEFASGGILQLDSPFFEARDVSSILNYVAGLDNSLLDGPNDPRVGMVGGSYGGGIQLTSAATDPRIDAIVPGISWNSLNNSLYPGGSFKTAYASLLLLSLVLSKARINNLIYQGIITGDLFGVLSNSAQALLAGSGPTSLLNQLKAPTLLIQGTVDVLFTLQQAIDNAQTIIANPYGTPVKMIWFCGGHGVCLTNDGDVNPNLASTFAWLDYYVKDGNTSGTPNIPNFQFTDQNGNWYQSDFLPTTGSGLFGTPDQAVTGASGGTLGIVPIIGGSGPAPQAAIPYSLGLASKANNAINVAVPTQVGTTYLGAPTVSFDYQGLGNTRFVYAQLVDNKTGLVVGNLVTPVAVTMDGRTHTASINMENIVYTAADPSDDLTLQITSSATAYERFTAFGVINISNISLTLPTADPTKFSPEP
;
A
#
# COMPACT_ATOMS: atom_id res chain seq x y z
N MET A 1 5.80 -20.83 -41.23
CA MET A 1 5.36 -19.45 -41.52
C MET A 1 5.77 -18.56 -40.35
N ALA A 2 6.21 -17.35 -40.66
CA ALA A 2 7.03 -16.50 -39.81
C ALA A 2 6.38 -16.07 -38.48
N SER A 3 7.20 -16.03 -37.44
CA SER A 3 6.96 -15.36 -36.15
C SER A 3 6.89 -13.84 -36.37
N LEU A 4 5.77 -13.24 -35.94
CA LEU A 4 5.61 -11.79 -35.78
C LEU A 4 5.68 -11.48 -34.28
N ALA A 5 6.91 -11.42 -33.74
CA ALA A 5 7.19 -10.77 -32.47
C ALA A 5 7.61 -9.32 -32.74
N PRO A 6 7.07 -8.31 -32.03
CA PRO A 6 7.63 -6.96 -32.10
C PRO A 6 9.00 -6.97 -31.42
N LYS A 7 10.05 -6.62 -32.18
CA LYS A 7 11.41 -6.40 -31.67
C LYS A 7 11.36 -5.21 -30.69
N LEU A 8 11.61 -5.48 -29.41
CA LEU A 8 11.91 -4.44 -28.43
C LEU A 8 13.14 -3.64 -28.89
N PRO A 9 13.19 -2.31 -28.66
CA PRO A 9 14.40 -1.53 -28.92
C PRO A 9 15.51 -2.04 -27.99
N VAL A 10 16.64 -2.40 -28.60
CA VAL A 10 17.86 -2.78 -27.87
C VAL A 10 18.41 -1.50 -27.24
N LEU A 11 18.45 -1.45 -25.91
CA LEU A 11 19.15 -0.37 -25.20
C LEU A 11 20.64 -0.39 -25.59
N PRO A 12 21.25 0.76 -25.87
CA PRO A 12 22.68 0.83 -26.17
C PRO A 12 23.49 0.29 -24.99
N SER A 13 24.58 -0.43 -25.27
CA SER A 13 25.50 -0.89 -24.24
C SER A 13 26.10 0.31 -23.48
N PRO A 14 26.52 0.16 -22.21
CA PRO A 14 27.20 1.22 -21.44
C PRO A 14 28.39 1.84 -22.20
N SER A 15 29.06 1.04 -23.03
CA SER A 15 30.13 1.47 -23.94
C SER A 15 29.65 2.39 -25.07
N ALA A 16 28.44 2.22 -25.58
CA ALA A 16 27.87 3.08 -26.62
C ALA A 16 27.40 4.43 -26.05
N ILE A 17 26.92 4.45 -24.81
CA ILE A 17 26.62 5.70 -24.09
C ILE A 17 27.91 6.43 -23.75
N SER A 18 28.92 5.71 -23.23
CA SER A 18 30.25 6.25 -22.95
C SER A 18 30.90 6.83 -24.21
N SER A 19 30.80 6.16 -25.37
CA SER A 19 31.37 6.68 -26.62
C SER A 19 30.65 7.94 -27.10
N VAL A 20 29.32 7.99 -27.03
CA VAL A 20 28.54 9.18 -27.41
C VAL A 20 28.83 10.36 -26.47
N LEU A 21 28.97 10.11 -25.17
CA LEU A 21 29.37 11.14 -24.20
C LEU A 21 30.82 11.61 -24.43
N THR A 22 31.73 10.69 -24.77
CA THR A 22 33.14 11.02 -25.05
C THR A 22 33.26 11.84 -26.34
N THR A 23 32.48 11.51 -27.39
CA THR A 23 32.43 12.31 -28.63
C THR A 23 31.83 13.70 -28.38
N ALA A 24 30.73 13.79 -27.64
CA ALA A 24 30.13 15.08 -27.28
C ALA A 24 31.07 15.93 -26.39
N LEU A 25 31.83 15.30 -25.49
CA LEU A 25 32.82 15.98 -24.66
C LEU A 25 34.05 16.40 -25.47
N HIS A 26 34.46 15.61 -26.48
CA HIS A 26 35.57 15.94 -27.38
C HIS A 26 35.22 17.11 -28.32
N ASP A 27 33.98 17.20 -28.80
CA ASP A 27 33.49 18.31 -29.63
C ASP A 27 33.31 19.62 -28.83
N VAL A 28 33.10 19.51 -27.52
CA VAL A 28 33.03 20.65 -26.59
C VAL A 28 34.44 21.13 -26.16
N LEU A 29 35.44 20.25 -26.18
CA LEU A 29 36.81 20.53 -25.75
C LEU A 29 37.76 20.97 -26.90
N ASP A 30 37.43 20.74 -28.17
CA ASP A 30 38.19 21.25 -29.32
C ASP A 30 37.30 21.93 -30.38
N PRO A 31 36.98 23.22 -30.19
CA PRO A 31 36.06 23.94 -31.08
C PRO A 31 36.69 24.40 -32.41
N PHE A 32 37.88 23.92 -32.80
CA PHE A 32 38.64 24.50 -33.91
C PHE A 32 38.78 23.66 -35.19
N SER A 33 38.04 22.56 -35.34
CA SER A 33 38.03 21.77 -36.60
C SER A 33 37.00 22.27 -37.63
N GLY A 34 37.08 23.55 -38.03
CA GLY A 34 36.28 24.06 -39.16
C GLY A 34 36.19 25.59 -39.21
N GLY A 35 36.68 26.21 -40.28
CA GLY A 35 36.91 27.65 -40.36
C GLY A 35 35.69 28.56 -40.64
N LEU A 36 35.75 29.76 -40.02
CA LEU A 36 35.06 31.06 -40.27
C LEU A 36 33.61 31.25 -39.72
N PRO A 37 33.17 32.51 -39.46
CA PRO A 37 33.71 33.54 -38.55
C PRO A 37 32.71 33.88 -37.39
N ARG A 38 33.23 34.45 -36.29
CA ARG A 38 32.54 34.72 -35.02
C ARG A 38 31.30 35.64 -35.11
N PRO A 39 30.24 35.38 -34.31
CA PRO A 39 29.44 36.40 -33.65
C PRO A 39 29.60 36.40 -32.12
N ALA A 40 29.12 37.47 -31.49
CA ALA A 40 29.48 37.96 -30.17
C ALA A 40 29.08 37.07 -28.97
N VAL A 41 29.95 37.09 -27.96
CA VAL A 41 29.72 36.85 -26.51
C VAL A 41 28.42 37.57 -26.09
N ASP A 42 27.46 37.02 -25.34
CA ASP A 42 27.52 36.12 -24.18
C ASP A 42 26.17 35.36 -24.02
N SER A 43 26.18 34.03 -23.94
CA SER A 43 25.06 33.32 -23.30
C SER A 43 25.38 33.16 -21.81
N PRO A 44 24.40 33.25 -20.89
CA PRO A 44 24.62 32.99 -19.47
C PRO A 44 25.31 31.64 -19.24
N LEU A 45 24.99 30.64 -20.07
CA LEU A 45 25.59 29.32 -20.04
C LEU A 45 27.09 29.34 -20.39
N ALA A 46 27.50 30.11 -21.40
CA ALA A 46 28.89 30.22 -21.84
C ALA A 46 29.76 31.00 -20.83
N LEU A 47 29.21 32.04 -20.20
CA LEU A 47 29.88 32.76 -19.10
C LEU A 47 30.01 31.89 -17.85
N THR A 48 28.99 31.07 -17.56
CA THR A 48 29.02 30.11 -16.44
C THR A 48 30.05 29.02 -16.70
N PHE A 49 30.12 28.47 -17.92
CA PHE A 49 31.15 27.51 -18.33
C PHE A 49 32.57 28.09 -18.32
N ALA A 50 32.76 29.34 -18.76
CA ALA A 50 34.06 30.01 -18.72
C ALA A 50 34.51 30.34 -17.29
N ALA A 51 33.58 30.69 -16.40
CA ALA A 51 33.84 30.84 -14.96
C ALA A 51 34.17 29.49 -14.29
N LEU A 52 33.54 28.40 -14.74
CA LEU A 52 33.84 27.02 -14.35
C LEU A 52 35.25 26.61 -14.81
N GLN A 53 35.60 26.85 -16.09
CA GLN A 53 36.93 26.56 -16.64
C GLN A 53 38.04 27.33 -15.90
N ARG A 54 37.82 28.60 -15.53
CA ARG A 54 38.77 29.35 -14.69
C ARG A 54 38.93 28.78 -13.28
N ARG A 55 37.91 28.12 -12.71
CA ARG A 55 38.03 27.37 -11.45
C ARG A 55 38.77 26.04 -11.63
N THR A 56 38.56 25.33 -12.74
CA THR A 56 39.23 24.03 -13.01
C THR A 56 40.75 24.14 -13.15
N SER A 57 41.26 25.29 -13.64
CA SER A 57 42.71 25.52 -13.73
C SER A 57 43.37 25.83 -12.38
N ALA A 58 42.58 26.13 -11.34
CA ALA A 58 43.06 26.39 -9.99
C ALA A 58 42.89 25.16 -9.05
N SER A 59 42.12 24.14 -9.45
CA SER A 59 41.74 23.01 -8.59
C SER A 59 42.39 21.66 -8.93
N ALA A 60 43.31 21.59 -9.90
CA ALA A 60 43.97 20.35 -10.34
C ALA A 60 44.88 19.69 -9.27
N LEU A 61 44.86 20.17 -8.03
CA LEU A 61 45.59 19.64 -6.87
C LEU A 61 44.72 19.52 -5.60
N ALA A 62 43.41 19.77 -5.69
CA ALA A 62 42.53 19.60 -4.53
C ALA A 62 42.30 18.11 -4.28
N SER A 63 42.83 17.59 -3.16
CA SER A 63 42.57 16.24 -2.71
C SER A 63 41.07 16.04 -2.50
N ASN A 64 40.53 14.89 -2.90
CA ASN A 64 39.17 14.50 -2.59
C ASN A 64 38.89 14.73 -1.10
N PRO A 65 37.98 15.66 -0.73
CA PRO A 65 37.74 16.00 0.66
C PRO A 65 36.92 14.92 1.38
N ILE A 66 36.33 13.96 0.65
CA ILE A 66 35.56 12.87 1.24
C ILE A 66 36.51 11.81 1.77
N ALA A 67 36.58 11.71 3.10
CA ALA A 67 37.19 10.57 3.77
C ALA A 67 36.09 9.55 4.14
N ILE A 68 36.39 8.25 3.99
CA ILE A 68 35.49 7.15 4.37
C ILE A 68 36.14 6.29 5.44
N ASN A 69 35.33 5.81 6.39
CA ASN A 69 35.70 4.83 7.39
C ASN A 69 34.58 3.78 7.49
N PRO A 70 34.52 2.82 6.55
CA PRO A 70 33.45 1.84 6.49
C PRO A 70 33.46 0.93 7.72
N VAL A 71 32.33 0.84 8.41
CA VAL A 71 32.16 0.00 9.61
C VAL A 71 30.91 -0.87 9.44
N LEU A 72 31.00 -2.13 9.84
CA LEU A 72 29.87 -3.02 10.08
C LEU A 72 29.89 -3.46 11.54
N VAL A 73 28.72 -3.46 12.18
CA VAL A 73 28.52 -3.92 13.55
C VAL A 73 27.22 -4.70 13.63
N ILE A 74 27.09 -5.58 14.63
CA ILE A 74 25.82 -6.19 14.98
C ILE A 74 25.23 -5.42 16.15
N ASN A 75 24.02 -4.87 15.96
CA ASN A 75 23.23 -4.25 17.01
C ASN A 75 21.90 -4.98 17.12
N ASP A 76 21.65 -5.61 18.28
CA ASP A 76 20.43 -6.36 18.57
C ASP A 76 19.99 -7.29 17.43
N GLY A 77 20.92 -8.08 16.89
CA GLY A 77 20.64 -9.01 15.80
C GLY A 77 20.50 -8.39 14.41
N ILE A 78 20.75 -7.09 14.23
CA ILE A 78 20.83 -6.43 12.91
C ILE A 78 22.28 -6.13 12.57
N ILE A 79 22.72 -6.43 11.34
CA ILE A 79 24.02 -5.95 10.86
C ILE A 79 23.82 -4.52 10.34
N ASP A 80 24.29 -3.55 11.11
CA ASP A 80 24.29 -2.15 10.70
C ASP A 80 25.61 -1.78 10.05
N GLY A 81 25.53 -0.91 9.05
CA GLY A 81 26.68 -0.32 8.41
C GLY A 81 26.62 1.19 8.34
N THR A 82 27.79 1.80 8.40
CA THR A 82 28.00 3.21 8.10
C THR A 82 29.21 3.35 7.20
N THR A 83 29.16 4.27 6.24
CA THR A 83 30.35 4.61 5.44
C THR A 83 31.35 5.46 6.22
N GLY A 84 30.96 6.02 7.38
CA GLY A 84 31.78 6.92 8.19
C GLY A 84 32.27 8.14 7.41
N ALA A 85 31.47 8.61 6.45
CA ALA A 85 31.90 9.63 5.50
C ALA A 85 32.01 11.00 6.17
N THR A 86 33.15 11.66 6.00
CA THR A 86 33.44 12.99 6.58
C THR A 86 34.12 13.91 5.56
N GLY A 87 34.28 15.18 5.91
CA GLY A 87 35.02 16.17 5.11
C GLY A 87 34.22 16.86 3.99
N ALA A 88 32.94 16.53 3.83
CA ALA A 88 32.02 17.18 2.90
C ALA A 88 30.58 17.19 3.44
N SER A 89 29.82 18.25 3.11
CA SER A 89 28.38 18.34 3.39
C SER A 89 27.55 17.99 2.16
N GLY A 90 26.26 17.66 2.36
CA GLY A 90 25.34 17.33 1.26
C GLY A 90 25.66 16.01 0.57
N LEU A 91 26.11 15.00 1.30
CA LEU A 91 26.47 13.70 0.73
C LEU A 91 25.25 12.86 0.32
N THR A 92 25.41 12.11 -0.77
CA THR A 92 24.49 11.08 -1.25
C THR A 92 25.17 9.71 -1.17
N TYR A 93 24.36 8.67 -1.02
CA TYR A 93 24.81 7.30 -0.80
C TYR A 93 24.09 6.40 -1.77
N THR A 94 24.84 5.72 -2.63
CA THR A 94 24.27 4.86 -3.67
C THR A 94 24.90 3.49 -3.63
N LEU A 95 24.09 2.43 -3.54
CA LEU A 95 24.56 1.06 -3.69
C LEU A 95 24.97 0.82 -5.14
N ILE A 96 26.28 0.64 -5.38
CA ILE A 96 26.84 0.47 -6.72
C ILE A 96 27.27 -0.97 -7.02
N SER A 97 27.41 -1.79 -5.97
CA SER A 97 27.57 -3.22 -6.06
C SER A 97 26.85 -3.83 -4.88
N GLY A 98 25.76 -4.56 -5.13
CA GLY A 98 25.05 -5.29 -4.09
C GLY A 98 25.88 -6.44 -3.48
N PRO A 99 25.42 -7.03 -2.38
CA PRO A 99 26.05 -8.20 -1.76
C PRO A 99 26.15 -9.36 -2.77
N ASN A 100 27.37 -9.86 -2.97
CA ASN A 100 27.64 -10.85 -4.02
C ASN A 100 27.06 -12.25 -3.73
N LYS A 101 26.47 -12.48 -2.56
CA LYS A 101 25.78 -13.74 -2.20
C LYS A 101 24.26 -13.61 -2.13
N GLY A 102 23.69 -12.45 -2.48
CA GLY A 102 22.23 -12.29 -2.59
C GLY A 102 21.54 -11.63 -1.41
N GLY A 103 22.31 -11.16 -0.41
CA GLY A 103 21.78 -10.34 0.68
C GLY A 103 21.18 -9.00 0.22
N LYS A 104 20.47 -8.32 1.12
CA LYS A 104 19.78 -7.05 0.87
C LYS A 104 20.38 -5.94 1.72
N ILE A 105 20.48 -4.73 1.16
CA ILE A 105 20.91 -3.52 1.86
C ILE A 105 19.76 -2.52 1.81
N THR A 106 19.41 -1.99 2.98
CA THR A 106 18.38 -0.97 3.12
C THR A 106 18.99 0.26 3.76
N PHE A 107 19.02 1.39 3.04
CA PHE A 107 19.44 2.65 3.63
C PHE A 107 18.35 3.17 4.57
N SER A 108 18.75 3.73 5.72
CA SER A 108 17.80 4.33 6.66
C SER A 108 16.95 5.39 5.97
N ALA A 109 15.65 5.42 6.28
CA ALA A 109 14.73 6.42 5.75
C ALA A 109 14.69 7.65 6.65
N THR A 110 14.47 8.84 6.08
CA THR A 110 14.43 10.12 6.83
C THR A 110 13.34 10.18 7.92
N GLY A 111 12.39 9.24 7.91
CA GLY A 111 11.32 9.12 8.91
C GLY A 111 11.64 8.17 10.08
N ASP A 112 12.77 7.47 10.07
CA ASP A 112 13.13 6.55 11.14
C ASP A 112 13.67 7.32 12.36
N THR A 113 13.30 6.91 13.57
CA THR A 113 13.69 7.60 14.82
C THR A 113 15.21 7.67 15.03
N ASN A 114 15.94 6.70 14.46
CA ASN A 114 17.39 6.61 14.52
C ASN A 114 18.05 6.95 13.16
N TYR A 115 17.33 7.66 12.28
CA TYR A 115 17.85 8.01 10.97
C TYR A 115 19.20 8.72 11.06
N GLN A 116 20.19 8.12 10.41
CA GLN A 116 21.46 8.76 10.14
C GLN A 116 21.77 8.60 8.67
N LEU A 117 21.89 9.73 7.98
CA LEU A 117 22.18 9.76 6.56
C LEU A 117 23.49 9.00 6.25
N GLY A 118 23.40 7.98 5.40
CA GLY A 118 24.53 7.12 5.03
C GLY A 118 24.67 5.85 5.86
N ASN A 119 23.85 5.69 6.90
CA ASN A 119 23.69 4.40 7.57
C ASN A 119 22.73 3.51 6.78
N PHE A 120 22.93 2.21 6.93
CA PHE A 120 22.12 1.19 6.30
C PHE A 120 22.08 -0.07 7.16
N SER A 121 21.01 -0.85 7.01
CA SER A 121 20.94 -2.22 7.51
C SER A 121 21.33 -3.20 6.41
N TYR A 122 21.93 -4.30 6.83
CA TYR A 122 22.36 -5.38 5.96
C TYR A 122 21.71 -6.71 6.37
N LEU A 123 20.92 -7.28 5.46
CA LEU A 123 20.33 -8.61 5.60
C LEU A 123 21.13 -9.59 4.73
N PRO A 124 22.08 -10.35 5.29
CA PRO A 124 22.81 -11.38 4.55
C PRO A 124 21.88 -12.45 3.99
N ASP A 125 22.33 -13.15 2.95
CA ASP A 125 21.66 -14.40 2.54
C ASP A 125 21.89 -15.48 3.61
N GLN A 126 20.87 -16.27 3.94
CA GLN A 126 20.97 -17.31 4.97
C GLN A 126 22.17 -18.24 4.76
N SER A 127 22.53 -18.53 3.51
CA SER A 127 23.65 -19.42 3.18
C SER A 127 25.01 -18.93 3.68
N VAL A 128 25.15 -17.64 4.00
CA VAL A 128 26.42 -17.07 4.48
C VAL A 128 26.54 -17.05 6.00
N LEU A 129 25.50 -17.42 6.74
CA LEU A 129 25.50 -17.40 8.20
C LEU A 129 26.35 -18.54 8.82
N GLY A 130 26.48 -19.67 8.13
CA GLY A 130 27.12 -20.89 8.65
C GLY A 130 28.59 -21.12 8.27
N GLY A 131 29.29 -20.14 7.67
CA GLY A 131 30.66 -20.36 7.17
C GLY A 131 31.52 -19.10 7.07
N THR A 132 32.81 -19.28 6.74
CA THR A 132 33.72 -18.16 6.45
C THR A 132 33.40 -17.60 5.08
N VAL A 133 32.78 -16.41 5.03
CA VAL A 133 32.38 -15.79 3.75
C VAL A 133 32.95 -14.38 3.64
N ASN A 134 33.68 -14.13 2.56
CA ASN A 134 34.14 -12.80 2.16
C ASN A 134 33.09 -12.21 1.20
N GLU A 135 31.93 -11.88 1.73
CA GLU A 135 30.92 -11.17 0.97
C GLU A 135 31.24 -9.69 0.96
N GLN A 136 31.15 -9.11 -0.24
CA GLN A 136 31.50 -7.72 -0.48
C GLN A 136 30.38 -7.01 -1.20
N PHE A 137 30.24 -5.74 -0.84
CA PHE A 137 29.39 -4.78 -1.50
C PHE A 137 30.05 -3.40 -1.44
N LYS A 138 29.59 -2.51 -2.32
CA LYS A 138 30.19 -1.18 -2.50
C LYS A 138 29.12 -0.11 -2.53
N ILE A 139 29.38 0.96 -1.77
CA ILE A 139 28.53 2.15 -1.70
C ILE A 139 29.35 3.33 -2.22
N LEU A 140 28.80 4.04 -3.20
CA LEU A 140 29.34 5.31 -3.66
C LEU A 140 28.83 6.42 -2.74
N VAL A 141 29.76 7.17 -2.17
CA VAL A 141 29.50 8.40 -1.42
C VAL A 141 29.85 9.57 -2.32
N ALA A 142 28.90 10.43 -2.67
CA ALA A 142 29.13 11.55 -3.58
C ALA A 142 28.51 12.85 -3.06
N GLN A 143 29.15 13.99 -3.28
CA GLN A 143 28.57 15.30 -2.97
C GLN A 143 27.40 15.61 -3.89
N LYS A 144 26.27 16.03 -3.33
CA LYS A 144 25.16 16.58 -4.11
C LYS A 144 25.53 17.98 -4.59
N THR A 145 25.47 18.20 -5.90
CA THR A 145 25.82 19.46 -6.56
C THR A 145 24.63 20.07 -7.30
N GLN A 146 24.81 21.31 -7.77
CA GLN A 146 23.85 21.93 -8.70
C GLN A 146 23.76 21.17 -10.02
N PHE A 147 24.84 20.50 -10.45
CA PHE A 147 24.81 19.64 -11.63
C PHE A 147 23.80 18.51 -11.45
N ASP A 148 23.78 17.86 -10.29
CA ASP A 148 22.82 16.79 -10.00
C ASP A 148 21.39 17.29 -10.06
N GLN A 149 21.10 18.47 -9.48
CA GLN A 149 19.78 19.10 -9.56
C GLN A 149 19.36 19.40 -11.01
N ILE A 150 20.29 19.85 -11.84
CA ILE A 150 20.04 20.13 -13.26
C ILE A 150 19.76 18.81 -14.00
N VAL A 151 20.59 17.78 -13.81
CA VAL A 151 20.42 16.48 -14.48
C VAL A 151 19.11 15.79 -14.04
N GLU A 152 18.78 15.85 -12.75
CA GLU A 152 17.51 15.37 -12.18
C GLU A 152 16.30 16.13 -12.79
N SER A 153 16.46 17.40 -13.18
CA SER A 153 15.40 18.25 -13.76
C SER A 153 15.14 18.03 -15.26
N ILE A 154 15.98 17.26 -15.98
CA ILE A 154 15.84 17.05 -17.43
C ILE A 154 14.72 16.01 -17.70
N PRO A 155 13.64 16.38 -18.42
CA PRO A 155 12.60 15.44 -18.82
C PRO A 155 13.19 14.29 -19.67
N LEU A 156 12.74 13.05 -19.44
CA LEU A 156 13.26 11.77 -20.00
C LEU A 156 14.53 11.20 -19.36
N LEU A 157 15.41 12.01 -18.78
CA LEU A 157 16.62 11.54 -18.09
C LEU A 157 16.50 11.49 -16.57
N GLY A 158 15.52 12.18 -15.95
CA GLY A 158 15.33 12.18 -14.49
C GLY A 158 15.27 10.78 -13.86
N GLY A 159 14.69 9.79 -14.54
CA GLY A 159 14.66 8.39 -14.08
C GLY A 159 15.99 7.62 -14.22
N LEU A 160 16.92 8.13 -15.03
CA LEU A 160 18.26 7.58 -15.26
C LEU A 160 19.36 8.46 -14.64
N ALA A 161 19.02 9.65 -14.13
CA ALA A 161 19.95 10.67 -13.65
C ALA A 161 20.93 10.08 -12.62
N GLY A 162 20.43 9.35 -11.62
CA GLY A 162 21.28 8.67 -10.64
C GLY A 162 22.25 7.67 -11.26
N GLN A 163 21.85 6.91 -12.28
CA GLN A 163 22.74 5.96 -12.97
C GLN A 163 23.79 6.68 -13.82
N VAL A 164 23.41 7.77 -14.50
CA VAL A 164 24.33 8.60 -15.28
C VAL A 164 25.37 9.26 -14.37
N ILE A 165 24.93 9.81 -13.23
CA ILE A 165 25.80 10.42 -12.22
C ILE A 165 26.76 9.37 -11.63
N VAL A 166 26.26 8.19 -11.27
CA VAL A 166 27.10 7.08 -10.80
C VAL A 166 28.15 6.67 -11.84
N VAL A 167 27.78 6.54 -13.11
CA VAL A 167 28.72 6.19 -14.19
C VAL A 167 29.79 7.27 -14.37
N LEU A 168 29.42 8.55 -14.30
CA LEU A 168 30.36 9.67 -14.37
C LEU A 168 31.38 9.64 -13.22
N HIS A 169 30.93 9.39 -11.99
CA HIS A 169 31.81 9.25 -10.82
C HIS A 169 32.68 7.99 -10.85
N GLN A 170 32.21 6.90 -11.45
CA GLN A 170 32.95 5.64 -11.53
C GLN A 170 33.97 5.58 -12.66
N THR A 171 33.92 6.51 -13.62
CA THR A 171 34.84 6.51 -14.77
C THR A 171 36.21 7.04 -14.32
N PRO A 172 37.27 6.20 -14.32
CA PRO A 172 38.60 6.64 -13.88
C PRO A 172 39.09 7.85 -14.70
N VAL A 173 39.82 8.78 -14.08
CA VAL A 173 40.29 10.05 -14.67
C VAL A 173 39.17 11.07 -14.96
N LEU A 174 38.04 10.64 -15.53
CA LEU A 174 36.91 11.52 -15.85
C LEU A 174 36.18 12.01 -14.60
N GLY A 175 35.94 11.13 -13.62
CA GLY A 175 35.35 11.51 -12.33
C GLY A 175 36.17 12.53 -11.56
N ASP A 176 37.50 12.35 -11.50
CA ASP A 176 38.42 13.27 -10.83
C ASP A 176 38.54 14.62 -11.56
N LEU A 177 38.56 14.60 -12.89
CA LEU A 177 38.62 15.80 -13.72
C LEU A 177 37.33 16.64 -13.61
N LEU A 178 36.17 15.97 -13.51
CA LEU A 178 34.87 16.61 -13.42
C LEU A 178 34.43 16.91 -11.98
N ALA A 179 35.15 16.42 -10.97
CA ALA A 179 34.79 16.60 -9.55
C ALA A 179 34.46 18.05 -9.12
N PRO A 180 35.11 19.11 -9.65
CA PRO A 180 34.73 20.50 -9.36
C PRO A 180 33.33 20.90 -9.85
N ILE A 181 32.73 20.10 -10.74
CA ILE A 181 31.44 20.35 -11.42
C ILE A 181 30.38 19.38 -10.92
N ILE A 182 30.69 18.08 -10.92
CA ILE A 182 29.76 17.00 -10.56
C ILE A 182 29.86 16.61 -9.08
N GLY A 183 30.80 17.21 -8.34
CA GLY A 183 31.06 16.90 -6.93
C GLY A 183 32.16 15.84 -6.77
N TYR A 184 32.79 15.82 -5.60
CA TYR A 184 33.71 14.75 -5.26
C TYR A 184 32.93 13.48 -4.88
N SER A 185 33.55 12.32 -5.11
CA SER A 185 32.97 11.02 -4.74
C SER A 185 34.02 10.03 -4.26
N GLN A 186 33.65 9.11 -3.37
CA GLN A 186 34.51 8.07 -2.84
C GLN A 186 33.74 6.76 -2.70
N VAL A 187 34.39 5.62 -2.97
CA VAL A 187 33.75 4.30 -2.87
C VAL A 187 34.09 3.64 -1.53
N ALA A 188 33.07 3.42 -0.70
CA ALA A 188 33.15 2.59 0.48
C ALA A 188 32.98 1.11 0.11
N THR A 189 33.99 0.29 0.42
CA THR A 189 33.93 -1.17 0.24
C THR A 189 33.74 -1.84 1.59
N PHE A 190 32.76 -2.72 1.69
CA PHE A 190 32.43 -3.45 2.90
C PHE A 190 32.77 -4.93 2.74
N ASN A 191 33.12 -5.57 3.86
CA ASN A 191 33.36 -6.99 3.96
C ASN A 191 32.70 -7.52 5.24
N SER A 192 31.76 -8.46 5.10
CA SER A 192 30.99 -8.99 6.22
C SER A 192 31.76 -9.97 7.12
N THR A 193 33.00 -10.36 6.76
CA THR A 193 33.84 -11.26 7.58
C THR A 193 34.06 -10.75 9.01
N ALA A 194 33.94 -9.43 9.24
CA ALA A 194 34.08 -8.84 10.58
C ALA A 194 32.88 -9.10 11.50
N VAL A 195 31.72 -9.43 10.94
CA VAL A 195 30.45 -9.62 11.68
C VAL A 195 29.86 -11.02 11.48
N LEU A 196 30.35 -11.79 10.51
CA LEU A 196 29.90 -13.16 10.23
C LEU A 196 31.04 -14.19 10.30
N PRO A 197 30.78 -15.42 10.80
CA PRO A 197 29.50 -15.89 11.33
C PRO A 197 29.19 -15.29 12.71
N ALA A 198 27.92 -14.95 12.95
CA ALA A 198 27.46 -14.41 14.22
C ALA A 198 27.18 -15.54 15.23
N THR A 199 27.46 -15.30 16.51
CA THR A 199 27.15 -16.26 17.59
C THR A 199 25.70 -16.19 18.06
N ASP A 200 25.11 -14.99 17.98
CA ASP A 200 23.72 -14.74 18.32
C ASP A 200 22.85 -14.66 17.06
N PRO A 201 21.53 -14.85 17.17
CA PRO A 201 20.60 -14.72 16.05
C PRO A 201 20.74 -13.37 15.37
N VAL A 202 20.94 -13.39 14.05
CA VAL A 202 20.97 -12.20 13.20
C VAL A 202 19.86 -12.24 12.17
N ALA A 203 19.41 -11.08 11.72
CA ALA A 203 18.47 -10.94 10.63
C ALA A 203 19.11 -11.32 9.29
N TYR A 204 18.33 -11.91 8.39
CA TYR A 204 18.80 -12.38 7.09
C TYR A 204 17.67 -12.47 6.08
N THR A 205 18.02 -12.65 4.80
CA THR A 205 17.08 -13.01 3.75
C THR A 205 17.30 -14.46 3.31
N TYR A 206 16.23 -15.11 2.86
CA TYR A 206 16.29 -16.49 2.38
C TYR A 206 15.37 -16.69 1.18
N LYS A 207 15.82 -17.48 0.20
CA LYS A 207 15.00 -18.01 -0.90
C LYS A 207 14.40 -19.35 -0.50
N MET A 208 13.30 -19.28 0.25
CA MET A 208 12.59 -20.44 0.75
C MET A 208 11.83 -21.16 -0.39
N PRO A 209 12.03 -22.46 -0.61
CA PRO A 209 11.18 -23.22 -1.52
C PRO A 209 9.77 -23.37 -0.94
N SER A 210 8.76 -23.00 -1.72
CA SER A 210 7.36 -23.24 -1.41
C SER A 210 6.92 -24.65 -1.83
N PHE A 211 5.64 -24.97 -1.60
CA PHE A 211 5.02 -26.27 -1.85
C PHE A 211 5.19 -26.80 -3.29
N ASP A 212 5.37 -25.92 -4.28
CA ASP A 212 5.56 -26.24 -5.69
C ASP A 212 7.01 -26.04 -6.19
N GLY A 213 7.94 -25.81 -5.26
CA GLY A 213 9.34 -25.49 -5.57
C GLY A 213 9.58 -24.04 -5.98
N THR A 214 8.55 -23.20 -6.05
CA THR A 214 8.73 -21.76 -6.27
C THR A 214 9.51 -21.15 -5.11
N LEU A 215 10.58 -20.43 -5.41
CA LEU A 215 11.39 -19.75 -4.39
C LEU A 215 10.71 -18.45 -3.95
N ILE A 216 10.34 -18.35 -2.68
CA ILE A 216 9.77 -17.17 -2.04
C ILE A 216 10.88 -16.45 -1.28
N SER A 217 11.03 -15.15 -1.52
CA SER A 217 11.99 -14.31 -0.81
C SER A 217 11.41 -13.94 0.55
N VAL A 218 11.95 -14.53 1.62
CA VAL A 218 11.59 -14.18 2.99
C VAL A 218 12.72 -13.36 3.63
N ASN A 219 12.38 -12.50 4.58
CA ASN A 219 13.31 -11.83 5.46
C ASN A 219 12.96 -12.24 6.90
N TRP A 220 13.95 -12.70 7.65
CA TRP A 220 13.84 -13.06 9.05
C TRP A 220 14.48 -11.98 9.90
N PHE A 221 13.79 -11.56 10.97
CA PHE A 221 14.30 -10.64 11.96
C PHE A 221 14.11 -11.25 13.36
N PRO A 222 15.19 -11.48 14.13
CA PRO A 222 15.06 -11.97 15.49
C PRO A 222 14.50 -10.88 16.40
N LYS A 223 13.77 -11.31 17.45
CA LYS A 223 13.37 -10.45 18.58
C LYS A 223 14.58 -9.71 19.17
N LEU A 224 14.38 -8.49 19.65
CA LEU A 224 15.42 -7.75 20.36
C LEU A 224 15.91 -8.53 21.60
N GLY A 225 17.23 -8.53 21.77
CA GLY A 225 17.91 -9.19 22.89
C GLY A 225 17.87 -10.72 22.88
N LEU A 226 17.49 -11.36 21.77
CA LEU A 226 17.54 -12.82 21.63
C LEU A 226 18.99 -13.30 21.57
N THR A 227 19.39 -14.25 22.42
CA THR A 227 20.77 -14.77 22.46
C THR A 227 20.80 -16.29 22.36
N GLY A 228 21.88 -16.85 21.82
CA GLY A 228 22.11 -18.30 21.77
C GLY A 228 20.86 -19.12 21.36
N SER A 229 20.36 -19.95 22.28
CA SER A 229 19.21 -20.84 22.08
C SER A 229 17.87 -20.25 22.55
N ASP A 230 17.81 -18.95 22.83
CA ASP A 230 16.55 -18.30 23.21
C ASP A 230 15.54 -18.40 22.06
N THR A 231 14.27 -18.63 22.41
CA THR A 231 13.16 -18.70 21.46
C THR A 231 12.18 -17.56 21.67
N ALA A 232 11.54 -17.09 20.61
CA ALA A 232 10.45 -16.14 20.68
C ALA A 232 9.30 -16.53 19.74
N PRO A 233 8.05 -16.15 20.08
CA PRO A 233 6.94 -16.24 19.13
C PRO A 233 7.21 -15.38 17.89
N THR A 234 6.56 -15.70 16.78
CA THR A 234 6.81 -15.04 15.50
C THR A 234 5.58 -14.30 15.00
N ILE A 235 5.77 -13.11 14.41
CA ILE A 235 4.74 -12.41 13.65
C ILE A 235 5.11 -12.45 12.16
N LEU A 236 4.19 -12.91 11.32
CA LEU A 236 4.29 -12.75 9.87
C LEU A 236 3.71 -11.37 9.51
N ASP A 237 4.55 -10.48 8.98
CA ASP A 237 4.16 -9.15 8.51
C ASP A 237 3.95 -9.18 6.99
N GLY A 238 2.67 -9.20 6.60
CA GLY A 238 2.22 -9.39 5.23
C GLY A 238 2.29 -8.11 4.39
N PRO A 239 2.94 -8.14 3.21
CA PRO A 239 3.03 -6.98 2.32
C PRO A 239 1.68 -6.66 1.64
N GLY A 240 1.50 -5.40 1.26
CA GLY A 240 0.45 -5.00 0.33
C GLY A 240 0.72 -5.47 -1.11
N LEU A 241 -0.29 -5.37 -1.97
CA LEU A 241 -0.15 -5.70 -3.40
C LEU A 241 0.85 -4.75 -4.05
N ALA A 242 1.74 -5.25 -4.91
CA ALA A 242 2.79 -4.44 -5.53
C ALA A 242 3.74 -3.78 -4.52
N THR A 243 3.86 -4.35 -3.32
CA THR A 243 4.87 -3.95 -2.32
C THR A 243 5.74 -5.15 -1.92
N ALA A 244 7.02 -4.91 -1.69
CA ALA A 244 7.95 -5.91 -1.23
C ALA A 244 7.77 -6.16 0.27
N GLY A 245 8.23 -7.31 0.77
CA GLY A 245 8.32 -7.52 2.21
C GLY A 245 9.30 -6.53 2.83
N GLN A 246 8.99 -6.00 4.01
CA GLN A 246 9.83 -5.00 4.67
C GLN A 246 11.26 -5.52 4.88
N THR A 247 12.25 -4.75 4.44
CA THR A 247 13.68 -5.04 4.59
C THR A 247 14.39 -4.11 5.56
N ASP A 248 13.73 -3.02 5.96
CA ASP A 248 14.20 -2.09 6.98
C ASP A 248 13.75 -2.54 8.38
N PRO A 249 14.67 -2.97 9.26
CA PRO A 249 14.32 -3.36 10.61
C PRO A 249 13.91 -2.19 11.51
N TYR A 250 14.10 -0.93 11.07
CA TYR A 250 13.85 0.28 11.86
C TYR A 250 12.52 0.96 11.55
N THR A 251 11.82 0.51 10.52
CA THR A 251 10.48 1.02 10.22
C THR A 251 9.54 0.78 11.41
N GLN A 252 9.04 1.86 11.99
CA GLN A 252 8.13 1.82 13.13
C GLN A 252 6.69 1.50 12.72
N TYR A 253 6.27 1.96 11.55
CA TYR A 253 4.90 1.84 11.08
C TYR A 253 4.87 1.31 9.65
N GLY A 254 4.02 0.33 9.40
CA GLY A 254 3.69 -0.14 8.06
C GLY A 254 2.65 0.77 7.39
N ILE A 255 1.90 0.20 6.45
CA ILE A 255 0.98 0.87 5.49
C ILE A 255 0.29 2.12 6.06
N GLY A 256 0.87 3.31 5.84
CA GLY A 256 0.28 4.58 6.26
C GLY A 256 -0.03 4.71 7.76
N GLY A 257 0.70 4.00 8.63
CA GLY A 257 0.40 3.96 10.08
C GLY A 257 -0.56 2.83 10.49
N LEU A 258 -1.12 2.08 9.54
CA LEU A 258 -2.15 1.07 9.79
C LEU A 258 -1.64 -0.12 10.62
N THR A 259 -0.43 -0.58 10.31
CA THR A 259 0.16 -1.78 10.89
C THR A 259 1.41 -1.43 11.69
N PRO A 260 1.75 -2.20 12.73
CA PRO A 260 3.06 -2.06 13.36
C PRO A 260 4.14 -2.41 12.33
N GLY A 261 5.23 -1.65 12.32
CA GLY A 261 6.40 -1.98 11.51
C GLY A 261 7.32 -2.98 12.22
N VAL A 262 8.32 -3.47 11.48
CA VAL A 262 9.30 -4.45 11.97
C VAL A 262 9.97 -4.00 13.28
N SER A 263 10.27 -2.72 13.43
CA SER A 263 10.91 -2.17 14.63
C SER A 263 10.09 -2.43 15.89
N LEU A 264 8.80 -2.06 15.88
CA LEU A 264 7.92 -2.22 17.03
C LEU A 264 7.58 -3.68 17.34
N LEU A 265 7.44 -4.51 16.30
CA LEU A 265 7.17 -5.94 16.47
C LEU A 265 8.34 -6.65 17.16
N ARG A 266 9.58 -6.27 16.84
CA ARG A 266 10.78 -6.94 17.37
C ARG A 266 11.00 -6.76 18.86
N ASP A 267 10.30 -5.84 19.52
CA ASP A 267 10.31 -5.72 20.99
C ASP A 267 9.88 -7.02 21.67
N ASN A 268 8.92 -7.74 21.08
CA ASN A 268 8.30 -8.91 21.68
C ASN A 268 8.33 -10.17 20.81
N TYR A 269 8.60 -10.04 19.50
CA TYR A 269 8.43 -11.11 18.53
C TYR A 269 9.65 -11.26 17.62
N ASN A 270 9.89 -12.47 17.13
CA ASN A 270 10.54 -12.63 15.85
C ASN A 270 9.61 -12.11 14.74
N VAL A 271 10.15 -11.64 13.62
CA VAL A 271 9.35 -11.12 12.51
C VAL A 271 9.78 -11.77 11.21
N VAL A 272 8.81 -12.20 10.42
CA VAL A 272 9.01 -12.63 9.02
C VAL A 272 8.25 -11.71 8.10
N THR A 273 8.95 -11.13 7.13
CA THR A 273 8.34 -10.44 6.00
C THR A 273 8.68 -11.21 4.72
N TRP A 274 7.91 -11.05 3.65
CA TRP A 274 8.21 -11.73 2.39
C TRP A 274 7.77 -10.93 1.18
N ASP A 275 8.40 -11.19 0.03
CA ASP A 275 7.89 -10.72 -1.26
C ASP A 275 6.79 -11.68 -1.73
N PRO A 276 5.60 -11.21 -2.15
CA PRO A 276 4.55 -12.11 -2.64
C PRO A 276 4.98 -12.92 -3.87
N ARG A 277 4.37 -14.10 -4.05
CA ARG A 277 4.55 -14.88 -5.28
C ARG A 277 4.28 -14.03 -6.52
N GLY A 278 5.17 -14.14 -7.50
CA GLY A 278 5.11 -13.38 -8.75
C GLY A 278 5.63 -11.96 -8.63
N GLU A 279 5.97 -11.47 -7.45
CA GLU A 279 6.39 -10.10 -7.20
C GLU A 279 7.85 -10.01 -6.74
N PHE A 280 8.48 -8.87 -7.03
CA PHE A 280 9.85 -8.54 -6.61
C PHE A 280 10.84 -9.70 -6.76
N ALA A 281 11.44 -10.15 -5.66
CA ALA A 281 12.47 -11.17 -5.68
C ALA A 281 11.90 -12.59 -5.58
N SER A 282 10.62 -12.77 -5.26
CA SER A 282 9.95 -14.08 -5.25
C SER A 282 9.69 -14.57 -6.67
N GLY A 283 9.72 -15.89 -6.88
CA GLY A 283 9.43 -16.53 -8.16
C GLY A 283 7.92 -16.69 -8.43
N GLY A 284 7.57 -17.49 -9.43
CA GLY A 284 6.18 -17.88 -9.70
C GLY A 284 5.34 -16.80 -10.40
N ILE A 285 4.02 -17.02 -10.38
CA ILE A 285 2.98 -16.17 -10.97
C ILE A 285 1.93 -15.85 -9.90
N LEU A 286 1.64 -14.57 -9.70
CA LEU A 286 0.59 -14.07 -8.80
C LEU A 286 -0.79 -14.54 -9.28
N GLN A 287 -1.53 -15.20 -8.40
CA GLN A 287 -2.89 -15.69 -8.57
C GLN A 287 -3.93 -14.86 -7.79
N LEU A 288 -3.48 -13.80 -7.10
CA LEU A 288 -4.29 -12.82 -6.37
C LEU A 288 -4.97 -13.49 -5.16
N ASP A 289 -4.25 -13.61 -4.04
CA ASP A 289 -4.74 -14.16 -2.76
C ASP A 289 -5.43 -15.53 -2.92
N SER A 290 -4.77 -16.45 -3.62
CA SER A 290 -5.34 -17.77 -3.86
C SER A 290 -5.10 -18.70 -2.67
N PRO A 291 -6.14 -19.41 -2.19
CA PRO A 291 -5.96 -20.47 -1.18
C PRO A 291 -5.11 -21.64 -1.70
N PHE A 292 -4.96 -21.78 -3.02
CA PHE A 292 -4.22 -22.87 -3.65
C PHE A 292 -2.76 -22.53 -3.98
N PHE A 293 -2.37 -21.24 -3.87
CA PHE A 293 -1.03 -20.76 -4.19
C PHE A 293 -0.47 -19.91 -3.07
N GLU A 294 -0.90 -18.66 -2.92
CA GLU A 294 -0.33 -17.74 -1.95
C GLU A 294 -0.57 -18.19 -0.49
N ALA A 295 -1.73 -18.75 -0.15
CA ALA A 295 -1.95 -19.28 1.20
C ALA A 295 -1.03 -20.49 1.48
N ARG A 296 -0.71 -21.28 0.45
CA ARG A 296 0.25 -22.39 0.58
C ARG A 296 1.70 -21.92 0.64
N ASP A 297 2.00 -20.74 0.10
CA ASP A 297 3.27 -20.06 0.35
C ASP A 297 3.38 -19.70 1.83
N VAL A 298 2.31 -19.18 2.45
CA VAL A 298 2.27 -18.92 3.91
C VAL A 298 2.42 -20.23 4.71
N SER A 299 1.73 -21.32 4.35
CA SER A 299 1.96 -22.63 4.99
C SER A 299 3.41 -23.10 4.90
N SER A 300 4.11 -22.77 3.81
CA SER A 300 5.53 -23.08 3.64
C SER A 300 6.41 -22.18 4.53
N ILE A 301 6.05 -20.91 4.69
CA ILE A 301 6.68 -20.00 5.66
C ILE A 301 6.51 -20.53 7.08
N LEU A 302 5.33 -21.02 7.46
CA LEU A 302 5.10 -21.64 8.76
C LEU A 302 5.99 -22.89 8.96
N ASN A 303 6.14 -23.74 7.95
CA ASN A 303 7.06 -24.89 8.02
C ASN A 303 8.51 -24.44 8.23
N TYR A 304 8.92 -23.39 7.53
CA TYR A 304 10.25 -22.81 7.68
C TYR A 304 10.46 -22.25 9.09
N VAL A 305 9.52 -21.45 9.62
CA VAL A 305 9.57 -20.88 10.97
C VAL A 305 9.59 -21.99 12.03
N ALA A 306 8.84 -23.07 11.84
CA ALA A 306 8.85 -24.21 12.75
C ALA A 306 10.19 -24.96 12.82
N GLY A 307 11.03 -24.81 11.79
CA GLY A 307 12.36 -25.41 11.72
C GLY A 307 13.50 -24.51 12.21
N LEU A 308 13.21 -23.29 12.66
CA LEU A 308 14.22 -22.37 13.18
C LEU A 308 14.46 -22.62 14.68
N ASP A 309 15.73 -22.72 15.07
CA ASP A 309 16.12 -22.95 16.48
C ASP A 309 15.62 -21.86 17.43
N ASN A 310 15.44 -20.63 16.94
CA ASN A 310 15.02 -19.46 17.71
C ASN A 310 13.51 -19.21 17.66
N SER A 311 12.72 -20.13 17.11
CA SER A 311 11.27 -20.05 17.05
C SER A 311 10.63 -20.76 18.24
N LEU A 312 9.67 -20.11 18.89
CA LEU A 312 8.84 -20.76 19.90
C LEU A 312 7.81 -21.66 19.22
N LEU A 313 7.68 -22.90 19.69
CA LEU A 313 6.75 -23.90 19.15
C LEU A 313 5.71 -24.31 20.19
N ASP A 314 4.47 -24.51 19.74
CA ASP A 314 3.37 -25.09 20.53
C ASP A 314 3.29 -26.62 20.41
N GLY A 315 3.93 -27.15 19.38
CA GLY A 315 4.06 -28.58 19.15
C GLY A 315 5.05 -28.89 18.02
N PRO A 316 5.26 -30.18 17.71
CA PRO A 316 6.07 -30.57 16.57
C PRO A 316 5.54 -29.96 15.27
N ASN A 317 6.38 -29.17 14.58
CA ASN A 317 6.04 -28.43 13.35
C ASN A 317 4.90 -27.40 13.49
N ASP A 318 4.64 -26.94 14.72
CA ASP A 318 3.58 -25.99 15.05
C ASP A 318 4.21 -24.76 15.74
N PRO A 319 4.63 -23.76 14.95
CA PRO A 319 5.25 -22.57 15.50
C PRO A 319 4.19 -21.63 16.08
N ARG A 320 4.50 -20.98 17.22
CA ARG A 320 3.61 -19.97 17.78
C ARG A 320 3.68 -18.69 16.94
N VAL A 321 2.65 -18.46 16.13
CA VAL A 321 2.63 -17.48 15.05
C VAL A 321 1.35 -16.65 15.02
N GLY A 322 1.52 -15.32 15.02
CA GLY A 322 0.47 -14.38 14.62
C GLY A 322 0.74 -13.78 13.24
N MET A 323 -0.24 -13.07 12.70
CA MET A 323 -0.05 -12.28 11.48
C MET A 323 -0.59 -10.86 11.60
N VAL A 324 0.07 -9.95 10.89
CA VAL A 324 -0.36 -8.56 10.66
C VAL A 324 -0.18 -8.21 9.18
N GLY A 325 -0.83 -7.13 8.74
CA GLY A 325 -0.77 -6.69 7.34
C GLY A 325 -2.05 -5.97 6.92
N GLY A 326 -1.93 -5.09 5.94
CA GLY A 326 -3.05 -4.31 5.41
C GLY A 326 -3.29 -4.57 3.92
N SER A 327 -4.49 -4.28 3.44
CA SER A 327 -4.89 -4.47 2.04
C SER A 327 -4.68 -5.94 1.63
N TYR A 328 -3.80 -6.22 0.69
CA TYR A 328 -3.40 -7.58 0.31
C TYR A 328 -2.79 -8.37 1.46
N GLY A 329 -1.95 -7.72 2.28
CA GLY A 329 -1.39 -8.29 3.49
C GLY A 329 -2.46 -8.62 4.53
N GLY A 330 -3.61 -7.94 4.50
CA GLY A 330 -4.79 -8.29 5.30
C GLY A 330 -5.56 -9.48 4.70
N GLY A 331 -5.67 -9.55 3.38
CA GLY A 331 -6.47 -10.58 2.68
C GLY A 331 -5.83 -11.95 2.84
N ILE A 332 -4.52 -12.00 2.63
CA ILE A 332 -3.76 -13.24 2.74
C ILE A 332 -3.78 -13.83 4.16
N GLN A 333 -3.93 -13.01 5.21
CA GLN A 333 -4.11 -13.49 6.58
C GLN A 333 -5.40 -14.28 6.72
N LEU A 334 -6.52 -13.71 6.25
CA LEU A 334 -7.83 -14.34 6.32
C LEU A 334 -7.84 -15.66 5.54
N THR A 335 -7.29 -15.67 4.32
CA THR A 335 -7.22 -16.86 3.46
C THR A 335 -6.30 -17.94 4.08
N SER A 336 -5.14 -17.55 4.61
CA SER A 336 -4.16 -18.50 5.17
C SER A 336 -4.63 -19.08 6.50
N ALA A 337 -5.13 -18.26 7.43
CA ALA A 337 -5.62 -18.75 8.72
C ALA A 337 -6.88 -19.62 8.58
N ALA A 338 -7.66 -19.45 7.52
CA ALA A 338 -8.78 -20.32 7.20
C ALA A 338 -8.36 -21.68 6.62
N THR A 339 -7.13 -21.81 6.11
CA THR A 339 -6.63 -23.01 5.44
C THR A 339 -5.49 -23.72 6.18
N ASP A 340 -4.82 -23.04 7.12
CA ASP A 340 -3.76 -23.57 7.97
C ASP A 340 -4.06 -23.26 9.45
N PRO A 341 -4.34 -24.27 10.29
CA PRO A 341 -4.79 -24.06 11.67
C PRO A 341 -3.67 -23.65 12.63
N ARG A 342 -2.42 -23.57 12.18
CA ARG A 342 -1.24 -23.23 13.01
C ARG A 342 -1.05 -21.72 13.22
N ILE A 343 -1.96 -20.89 12.70
CA ILE A 343 -1.93 -19.44 12.92
C ILE A 343 -2.77 -19.14 14.17
N ASP A 344 -2.13 -18.59 15.20
CA ASP A 344 -2.72 -18.37 16.53
C ASP A 344 -3.60 -17.12 16.60
N ALA A 345 -3.31 -16.09 15.81
CA ALA A 345 -4.14 -14.88 15.72
C ALA A 345 -3.80 -14.07 14.48
N ILE A 346 -4.80 -13.33 13.97
CA ILE A 346 -4.63 -12.43 12.83
C ILE A 346 -5.18 -11.03 13.10
N VAL A 347 -4.54 -10.02 12.50
CA VAL A 347 -4.98 -8.61 12.52
C VAL A 347 -5.08 -8.09 11.08
N PRO A 348 -6.07 -8.55 10.30
CA PRO A 348 -6.28 -8.10 8.92
C PRO A 348 -6.76 -6.65 8.85
N GLY A 349 -5.95 -5.80 8.23
CA GLY A 349 -6.27 -4.39 8.00
C GLY A 349 -6.80 -4.12 6.59
N ILE A 350 -7.84 -3.30 6.48
CA ILE A 350 -8.40 -2.70 5.26
C ILE A 350 -8.52 -3.67 4.09
N SER A 351 -9.09 -4.84 4.35
CA SER A 351 -9.09 -5.95 3.39
C SER A 351 -10.50 -6.33 2.93
N TRP A 352 -10.59 -7.34 2.07
CA TRP A 352 -11.83 -7.78 1.47
C TRP A 352 -12.38 -9.04 2.14
N ASN A 353 -13.68 -9.26 1.97
CA ASN A 353 -14.32 -10.56 2.05
C ASN A 353 -14.37 -11.22 0.66
N SER A 354 -14.80 -10.45 -0.34
CA SER A 354 -14.96 -10.89 -1.72
C SER A 354 -14.37 -9.88 -2.70
N LEU A 355 -13.45 -10.34 -3.55
CA LEU A 355 -12.87 -9.51 -4.60
C LEU A 355 -13.90 -9.13 -5.68
N ASN A 356 -14.91 -9.97 -5.94
CA ASN A 356 -16.00 -9.59 -6.85
C ASN A 356 -16.83 -8.43 -6.27
N ASN A 357 -17.22 -8.51 -4.99
CA ASN A 357 -17.97 -7.42 -4.38
C ASN A 357 -17.12 -6.15 -4.22
N SER A 358 -15.82 -6.31 -4.01
CA SER A 358 -14.90 -5.18 -3.86
C SER A 358 -14.58 -4.48 -5.19
N LEU A 359 -14.27 -5.22 -6.26
CA LEU A 359 -13.83 -4.64 -7.54
C LEU A 359 -14.96 -4.49 -8.57
N TYR A 360 -16.06 -5.21 -8.38
CA TYR A 360 -17.21 -5.27 -9.27
C TYR A 360 -18.57 -5.20 -8.53
N PRO A 361 -18.76 -4.30 -7.54
CA PRO A 361 -19.96 -4.25 -6.72
C PRO A 361 -21.22 -4.09 -7.56
N GLY A 362 -22.18 -5.00 -7.40
CA GLY A 362 -23.45 -4.97 -8.13
C GLY A 362 -23.31 -4.99 -9.66
N GLY A 363 -22.16 -5.42 -10.19
CA GLY A 363 -21.85 -5.39 -11.62
C GLY A 363 -21.30 -4.05 -12.15
N SER A 364 -20.94 -3.13 -11.25
CA SER A 364 -20.27 -1.86 -11.58
C SER A 364 -18.76 -2.00 -11.40
N PHE A 365 -17.98 -1.78 -12.46
CA PHE A 365 -16.53 -1.93 -12.42
C PHE A 365 -15.85 -0.71 -11.79
N LYS A 366 -15.03 -0.94 -10.75
CA LYS A 366 -14.21 0.11 -10.12
C LYS A 366 -13.02 0.47 -11.01
N THR A 367 -13.29 1.17 -12.12
CA THR A 367 -12.30 1.55 -13.14
C THR A 367 -11.05 2.19 -12.52
N ALA A 368 -11.22 3.20 -11.66
CA ALA A 368 -10.09 3.95 -11.11
C ALA A 368 -9.10 3.05 -10.34
N TYR A 369 -9.59 2.26 -9.37
CA TYR A 369 -8.72 1.38 -8.60
C TYR A 369 -8.17 0.22 -9.43
N ALA A 370 -8.96 -0.38 -10.30
CA ALA A 370 -8.48 -1.48 -11.13
C ALA A 370 -7.30 -1.05 -12.02
N SER A 371 -7.40 0.12 -12.67
CA SER A 371 -6.30 0.66 -13.48
C SER A 371 -5.07 1.02 -12.62
N LEU A 372 -5.27 1.60 -11.43
CA LEU A 372 -4.15 1.96 -10.52
C LEU A 372 -3.43 0.72 -9.98
N LEU A 373 -4.17 -0.32 -9.58
CA LEU A 373 -3.60 -1.58 -9.11
C LEU A 373 -2.82 -2.28 -10.23
N LEU A 374 -3.35 -2.28 -11.46
CA LEU A 374 -2.62 -2.82 -12.62
C LEU A 374 -1.34 -2.03 -12.90
N LEU A 375 -1.40 -0.70 -12.83
CA LEU A 375 -0.23 0.16 -13.01
C LEU A 375 0.83 -0.17 -11.96
N SER A 376 0.44 -0.30 -10.69
CA SER A 376 1.35 -0.69 -9.60
C SER A 376 2.01 -2.04 -9.88
N LEU A 377 1.25 -3.05 -10.30
CA LEU A 377 1.77 -4.37 -10.66
C LEU A 377 2.73 -4.34 -11.86
N VAL A 378 2.45 -3.51 -12.87
CA VAL A 378 3.35 -3.34 -14.02
C VAL A 378 4.64 -2.63 -13.62
N LEU A 379 4.54 -1.57 -12.81
CA LEU A 379 5.70 -0.81 -12.32
C LEU A 379 6.58 -1.63 -11.37
N SER A 380 5.98 -2.49 -10.54
CA SER A 380 6.70 -3.46 -9.70
C SER A 380 7.26 -4.65 -10.51
N LYS A 381 6.94 -4.73 -11.81
CA LYS A 381 7.32 -5.83 -12.72
C LYS A 381 6.80 -7.19 -12.25
N ALA A 382 5.62 -7.19 -11.63
CA ALA A 382 4.96 -8.41 -11.19
C ALA A 382 4.62 -9.31 -12.39
N ARG A 383 4.73 -10.62 -12.16
CA ARG A 383 4.28 -11.66 -13.07
C ARG A 383 2.91 -12.13 -12.60
N ILE A 384 1.87 -11.70 -13.28
CA ILE A 384 0.49 -11.92 -12.85
C ILE A 384 -0.24 -12.88 -13.78
N ASN A 385 -1.28 -13.55 -13.26
CA ASN A 385 -2.17 -14.38 -14.06
C ASN A 385 -2.79 -13.54 -15.21
N ASN A 386 -2.71 -14.06 -16.43
CA ASN A 386 -3.21 -13.36 -17.63
C ASN A 386 -4.69 -12.99 -17.59
N LEU A 387 -5.51 -13.72 -16.83
CA LEU A 387 -6.93 -13.38 -16.63
C LEU A 387 -7.11 -12.04 -15.91
N ILE A 388 -6.13 -11.59 -15.11
CA ILE A 388 -6.15 -10.28 -14.44
C ILE A 388 -6.01 -9.17 -15.49
N TYR A 389 -5.05 -9.28 -16.41
CA TYR A 389 -4.92 -8.32 -17.53
C TYR A 389 -6.20 -8.26 -18.36
N GLN A 390 -6.76 -9.42 -18.71
CA GLN A 390 -7.98 -9.49 -19.52
C GLN A 390 -9.17 -8.85 -18.80
N GLY A 391 -9.37 -9.16 -17.52
CA GLY A 391 -10.44 -8.60 -16.71
C GLY A 391 -10.39 -7.08 -16.65
N ILE A 392 -9.20 -6.53 -16.35
CA ILE A 392 -9.01 -5.07 -16.22
C ILE A 392 -9.19 -4.38 -17.57
N ILE A 393 -8.62 -4.91 -18.67
CA ILE A 393 -8.80 -4.32 -20.01
C ILE A 393 -10.29 -4.32 -20.42
N THR A 394 -11.02 -5.41 -20.17
CA THR A 394 -12.47 -5.45 -20.49
C THR A 394 -13.28 -4.52 -19.58
N GLY A 395 -12.88 -4.41 -18.32
CA GLY A 395 -13.48 -3.50 -17.35
C GLY A 395 -13.28 -2.04 -17.75
N ASP A 396 -12.06 -1.63 -18.08
CA ASP A 396 -11.71 -0.27 -18.49
C ASP A 396 -12.42 0.13 -19.79
N LEU A 397 -12.53 -0.78 -20.76
CA LEU A 397 -13.13 -0.48 -22.07
C LEU A 397 -14.66 -0.50 -22.04
N PHE A 398 -15.27 -1.42 -21.29
CA PHE A 398 -16.70 -1.72 -21.41
C PHE A 398 -17.47 -1.61 -20.09
N GLY A 399 -16.77 -1.49 -18.95
CA GLY A 399 -17.34 -1.51 -17.61
C GLY A 399 -17.79 -2.90 -17.17
N VAL A 400 -17.27 -3.99 -17.77
CA VAL A 400 -17.70 -5.37 -17.47
C VAL A 400 -16.52 -6.29 -17.22
N LEU A 401 -16.71 -7.21 -16.27
CA LEU A 401 -15.85 -8.37 -16.12
C LEU A 401 -16.46 -9.58 -16.80
N SER A 402 -15.65 -10.32 -17.55
CA SER A 402 -16.05 -11.61 -18.11
C SER A 402 -16.34 -12.63 -17.01
N ASN A 403 -17.14 -13.66 -17.31
CA ASN A 403 -17.43 -14.73 -16.35
C ASN A 403 -16.16 -15.44 -15.87
N SER A 404 -15.13 -15.56 -16.72
CA SER A 404 -13.85 -16.15 -16.34
C SER A 404 -13.03 -15.26 -15.40
N ALA A 405 -13.07 -13.93 -15.61
CA ALA A 405 -12.44 -12.99 -14.67
C ALA A 405 -13.16 -13.01 -13.32
N GLN A 406 -14.49 -13.01 -13.31
CA GLN A 406 -15.27 -13.13 -12.07
C GLN A 406 -15.05 -14.48 -11.37
N ALA A 407 -14.88 -15.57 -12.13
CA ALA A 407 -14.56 -16.88 -11.56
C ALA A 407 -13.16 -16.92 -10.93
N LEU A 408 -12.16 -16.24 -11.52
CA LEU A 408 -10.86 -16.05 -10.86
C LEU A 408 -11.04 -15.31 -9.54
N LEU A 409 -11.72 -14.15 -9.55
CA LEU A 409 -11.95 -13.36 -8.33
C LEU A 409 -12.76 -14.12 -7.27
N ALA A 410 -13.68 -15.01 -7.68
CA ALA A 410 -14.46 -15.84 -6.76
C ALA A 410 -13.65 -17.01 -6.17
N GLY A 411 -12.64 -17.49 -6.89
CA GLY A 411 -11.71 -18.51 -6.41
C GLY A 411 -10.55 -17.96 -5.56
N SER A 412 -10.51 -16.65 -5.41
CA SER A 412 -9.51 -15.88 -4.68
C SER A 412 -10.11 -15.24 -3.42
N GLY A 413 -9.30 -15.14 -2.37
CA GLY A 413 -9.69 -14.51 -1.12
C GLY A 413 -10.48 -15.40 -0.16
N PRO A 414 -10.88 -14.82 0.99
CA PRO A 414 -11.34 -15.59 2.12
C PRO A 414 -12.81 -16.02 2.00
N THR A 415 -13.70 -15.18 1.45
CA THR A 415 -15.13 -15.44 1.19
C THR A 415 -15.74 -16.55 2.08
N SER A 416 -15.96 -17.75 1.54
CA SER A 416 -16.61 -18.86 2.26
C SER A 416 -15.65 -19.71 3.10
N LEU A 417 -14.33 -19.53 2.94
CA LEU A 417 -13.30 -20.19 3.74
C LEU A 417 -13.38 -19.75 5.21
N LEU A 418 -13.89 -18.55 5.49
CA LEU A 418 -14.05 -18.05 6.87
C LEU A 418 -14.97 -18.91 7.75
N ASN A 419 -15.81 -19.75 7.14
CA ASN A 419 -16.56 -20.79 7.87
C ASN A 419 -15.65 -21.85 8.53
N GLN A 420 -14.37 -21.91 8.13
CA GLN A 420 -13.34 -22.81 8.65
C GLN A 420 -12.32 -22.11 9.57
N LEU A 421 -12.39 -20.78 9.69
CA LEU A 421 -11.41 -19.99 10.43
C LEU A 421 -11.52 -20.22 11.94
N LYS A 422 -10.43 -20.69 12.55
CA LYS A 422 -10.32 -20.88 14.01
C LYS A 422 -9.49 -19.82 14.71
N ALA A 423 -8.59 -19.16 13.99
CA ALA A 423 -7.73 -18.12 14.53
C ALA A 423 -8.58 -16.91 14.99
N PRO A 424 -8.47 -16.50 16.27
CA PRO A 424 -8.97 -15.22 16.73
C PRO A 424 -8.59 -14.09 15.76
N THR A 425 -9.59 -13.26 15.39
CA THR A 425 -9.43 -12.19 14.42
C THR A 425 -9.75 -10.80 14.98
N LEU A 426 -8.82 -9.85 14.83
CA LEU A 426 -9.08 -8.41 15.00
C LEU A 426 -9.14 -7.72 13.64
N LEU A 427 -10.34 -7.35 13.18
CA LEU A 427 -10.55 -6.67 11.91
C LEU A 427 -10.32 -5.17 12.07
N ILE A 428 -9.47 -4.56 11.23
CA ILE A 428 -9.30 -3.11 11.19
C ILE A 428 -9.78 -2.60 9.83
N GLN A 429 -10.73 -1.67 9.77
CA GLN A 429 -11.31 -1.19 8.51
C GLN A 429 -11.45 0.33 8.49
N GLY A 430 -11.29 0.92 7.31
CA GLY A 430 -11.37 2.37 7.14
C GLY A 430 -12.80 2.87 6.88
N THR A 431 -13.26 3.89 7.60
CA THR A 431 -14.56 4.56 7.36
C THR A 431 -14.57 5.36 6.05
N VAL A 432 -13.40 5.68 5.51
CA VAL A 432 -13.20 6.31 4.20
C VAL A 432 -12.51 5.38 3.21
N ASP A 433 -12.53 4.06 3.44
CA ASP A 433 -11.99 3.10 2.48
C ASP A 433 -12.96 2.91 1.31
N VAL A 434 -12.59 3.50 0.18
CA VAL A 434 -13.38 3.49 -1.07
C VAL A 434 -13.06 2.30 -1.98
N LEU A 435 -12.06 1.47 -1.64
CA LEU A 435 -11.73 0.25 -2.38
C LEU A 435 -12.39 -0.96 -1.73
N PHE A 436 -12.11 -1.17 -0.45
CA PHE A 436 -12.67 -2.23 0.40
C PHE A 436 -13.52 -1.56 1.47
N THR A 437 -14.80 -1.35 1.17
CA THR A 437 -15.65 -0.58 2.08
C THR A 437 -15.90 -1.32 3.39
N LEU A 438 -16.42 -0.63 4.41
CA LEU A 438 -16.76 -1.20 5.71
C LEU A 438 -17.55 -2.52 5.61
N GLN A 439 -18.36 -2.69 4.56
CA GLN A 439 -19.14 -3.91 4.32
C GLN A 439 -18.25 -5.16 4.25
N GLN A 440 -17.03 -5.06 3.73
CA GLN A 440 -16.12 -6.20 3.65
C GLN A 440 -15.74 -6.74 5.04
N ALA A 441 -15.45 -5.84 5.99
CA ALA A 441 -15.16 -6.24 7.37
C ALA A 441 -16.42 -6.76 8.09
N ILE A 442 -17.59 -6.19 7.82
CA ILE A 442 -18.87 -6.67 8.35
C ILE A 442 -19.14 -8.10 7.87
N ASP A 443 -18.99 -8.38 6.57
CA ASP A 443 -19.20 -9.70 5.96
C ASP A 443 -18.21 -10.73 6.53
N ASN A 444 -16.94 -10.33 6.70
CA ASN A 444 -15.93 -11.16 7.35
C ASN A 444 -16.35 -11.52 8.79
N ALA A 445 -16.70 -10.53 9.60
CA ALA A 445 -17.12 -10.76 10.98
C ALA A 445 -18.37 -11.65 11.07
N GLN A 446 -19.38 -11.40 10.24
CA GLN A 446 -20.60 -12.20 10.19
C GLN A 446 -20.32 -13.67 9.86
N THR A 447 -19.47 -13.92 8.86
CA THR A 447 -19.13 -15.28 8.46
C THR A 447 -18.35 -16.01 9.55
N ILE A 448 -17.41 -15.33 10.21
CA ILE A 448 -16.62 -15.93 11.30
C ILE A 448 -17.50 -16.19 12.54
N ILE A 449 -18.35 -15.25 12.95
CA ILE A 449 -19.26 -15.41 14.10
C ILE A 449 -20.25 -16.57 13.87
N ALA A 450 -20.72 -16.74 12.63
CA ALA A 450 -21.65 -17.80 12.26
C ALA A 450 -20.98 -19.19 12.13
N ASN A 451 -19.66 -19.26 12.20
CA ASN A 451 -18.94 -20.52 12.06
C ASN A 451 -19.13 -21.43 13.30
N PRO A 452 -18.87 -22.74 13.19
CA PRO A 452 -19.15 -23.69 14.27
C PRO A 452 -18.08 -23.71 15.39
N TYR A 453 -17.04 -22.88 15.31
CA TYR A 453 -15.89 -22.91 16.22
C TYR A 453 -15.99 -21.90 17.36
N GLY A 454 -16.92 -20.94 17.28
CA GLY A 454 -17.01 -19.86 18.28
C GLY A 454 -15.80 -18.93 18.24
N THR A 455 -15.21 -18.73 17.06
CA THR A 455 -13.98 -17.95 16.86
C THR A 455 -14.17 -16.51 17.34
N PRO A 456 -13.31 -16.00 18.23
CA PRO A 456 -13.38 -14.61 18.68
C PRO A 456 -13.14 -13.63 17.53
N VAL A 457 -14.01 -12.62 17.44
CA VAL A 457 -13.88 -11.51 16.48
C VAL A 457 -14.04 -10.18 17.20
N LYS A 458 -13.15 -9.24 16.90
CA LYS A 458 -13.25 -7.84 17.30
C LYS A 458 -13.01 -6.94 16.09
N MET A 459 -13.44 -5.68 16.17
CA MET A 459 -13.41 -4.77 15.02
C MET A 459 -13.05 -3.34 15.40
N ILE A 460 -12.23 -2.68 14.58
CA ILE A 460 -11.89 -1.26 14.71
C ILE A 460 -12.21 -0.56 13.39
N TRP A 461 -12.98 0.52 13.46
CA TRP A 461 -13.23 1.43 12.34
C TRP A 461 -12.52 2.76 12.56
N PHE A 462 -11.56 3.08 11.71
CA PHE A 462 -10.77 4.32 11.81
C PHE A 462 -10.97 5.20 10.58
N CYS A 463 -10.65 6.49 10.68
CA CYS A 463 -10.71 7.39 9.53
C CYS A 463 -9.50 7.17 8.62
N GLY A 464 -9.57 6.21 7.70
CA GLY A 464 -8.52 6.00 6.70
C GLY A 464 -8.84 4.84 5.77
N GLY A 465 -7.81 4.08 5.39
CA GLY A 465 -7.89 2.97 4.44
C GLY A 465 -7.36 3.37 3.07
N HIS A 466 -7.96 2.84 1.99
CA HIS A 466 -7.54 3.21 0.63
C HIS A 466 -8.00 4.61 0.20
N GLY A 467 -8.74 5.34 1.06
CA GLY A 467 -9.08 6.75 0.86
C GLY A 467 -8.34 7.69 1.81
N VAL A 468 -8.67 8.98 1.72
CA VAL A 468 -8.03 10.04 2.51
C VAL A 468 -9.03 10.54 3.55
N CYS A 469 -8.62 10.61 4.82
CA CYS A 469 -9.42 11.25 5.87
C CYS A 469 -9.45 12.76 5.61
N LEU A 470 -10.61 13.30 5.22
CA LEU A 470 -10.77 14.73 4.87
C LEU A 470 -11.42 15.56 5.98
N THR A 471 -11.89 14.92 7.05
CA THR A 471 -12.70 15.56 8.09
C THR A 471 -11.94 15.84 9.38
N ASN A 472 -10.69 15.37 9.52
CA ASN A 472 -9.84 15.63 10.69
C ASN A 472 -8.36 15.83 10.29
N ASP A 473 -7.68 16.72 11.03
CA ASP A 473 -6.27 17.11 10.88
C ASP A 473 -5.35 16.35 11.87
N GLY A 474 -5.93 15.54 12.77
CA GLY A 474 -5.27 14.82 13.87
C GLY A 474 -4.76 13.41 13.55
N ASP A 475 -4.24 12.72 14.58
CA ASP A 475 -3.55 11.42 14.44
C ASP A 475 -4.50 10.34 13.88
N VAL A 476 -4.22 9.91 12.64
CA VAL A 476 -5.03 9.00 11.82
C VAL A 476 -4.88 7.53 12.27
N ASN A 477 -4.47 7.31 13.52
CA ASN A 477 -3.97 6.03 13.99
C ASN A 477 -5.13 5.05 14.24
N PRO A 478 -5.12 3.84 13.66
CA PRO A 478 -6.15 2.82 13.86
C PRO A 478 -6.14 2.17 15.25
N ASN A 479 -5.54 2.82 16.25
CA ASN A 479 -5.29 2.28 17.59
C ASN A 479 -4.37 1.04 17.58
N LEU A 480 -3.08 1.24 17.24
CA LEU A 480 -2.05 0.19 17.30
C LEU A 480 -1.90 -0.46 18.68
N ALA A 481 -2.27 0.23 19.76
CA ALA A 481 -2.26 -0.36 21.10
C ALA A 481 -3.20 -1.58 21.18
N SER A 482 -4.38 -1.52 20.56
CA SER A 482 -5.28 -2.68 20.46
C SER A 482 -4.68 -3.84 19.66
N THR A 483 -3.91 -3.54 18.59
CA THR A 483 -3.17 -4.56 17.82
C THR A 483 -2.16 -5.28 18.71
N PHE A 484 -1.33 -4.55 19.45
CA PHE A 484 -0.35 -5.17 20.36
C PHE A 484 -1.02 -5.92 21.50
N ALA A 485 -2.08 -5.37 22.12
CA ALA A 485 -2.81 -6.08 23.17
C ALA A 485 -3.43 -7.41 22.66
N TRP A 486 -3.87 -7.46 21.40
CA TRP A 486 -4.38 -8.67 20.76
C TRP A 486 -3.27 -9.72 20.55
N LEU A 487 -2.16 -9.31 19.94
CA LEU A 487 -1.02 -10.19 19.67
C LEU A 487 -0.35 -10.67 20.96
N ASP A 488 -0.18 -9.77 21.94
CA ASP A 488 0.43 -10.11 23.23
C ASP A 488 -0.38 -11.19 23.94
N TYR A 489 -1.71 -11.08 23.90
CA TYR A 489 -2.57 -12.07 24.53
C TYR A 489 -2.57 -13.42 23.81
N TYR A 490 -2.77 -13.46 22.49
CA TYR A 490 -2.90 -14.74 21.77
C TYR A 490 -1.56 -15.38 21.41
N VAL A 491 -0.56 -14.58 21.05
CA VAL A 491 0.68 -15.05 20.43
C VAL A 491 1.85 -15.01 21.42
N LYS A 492 1.95 -14.01 22.28
CA LYS A 492 3.03 -13.99 23.29
C LYS A 492 2.67 -14.82 24.52
N ASP A 493 1.51 -14.59 25.10
CA ASP A 493 1.07 -15.23 26.34
C ASP A 493 0.46 -16.63 26.12
N GLY A 494 0.05 -16.95 24.89
CA GLY A 494 -0.64 -18.20 24.58
C GLY A 494 -2.03 -18.30 25.21
N ASN A 495 -2.77 -17.19 25.28
CA ASN A 495 -4.16 -17.13 25.76
C ASN A 495 -4.32 -17.55 27.23
N THR A 496 -3.34 -17.26 28.10
CA THR A 496 -3.34 -17.69 29.52
C THR A 496 -3.61 -16.57 30.52
N SER A 497 -3.45 -15.30 30.14
CA SER A 497 -3.45 -14.14 31.04
C SER A 497 -4.82 -13.49 31.28
N GLY A 498 -5.94 -14.10 30.85
CA GLY A 498 -7.29 -13.55 31.03
C GLY A 498 -8.03 -13.39 29.70
N THR A 499 -8.40 -12.17 29.29
CA THR A 499 -8.90 -11.79 27.96
C THR A 499 -8.17 -10.54 27.50
N PRO A 500 -7.96 -10.31 26.19
CA PRO A 500 -7.29 -9.10 25.74
C PRO A 500 -8.14 -7.89 26.13
N ASN A 501 -7.53 -6.91 26.80
CA ASN A 501 -8.22 -5.71 27.29
C ASN A 501 -8.49 -4.72 26.15
N ILE A 502 -9.31 -5.15 25.18
CA ILE A 502 -9.73 -4.35 24.04
C ILE A 502 -11.26 -4.47 23.85
N PRO A 503 -11.98 -3.39 23.47
CA PRO A 503 -13.42 -3.44 23.22
C PRO A 503 -13.79 -4.40 22.08
N ASN A 504 -15.05 -4.82 21.99
CA ASN A 504 -15.48 -5.67 20.88
C ASN A 504 -15.54 -4.88 19.56
N PHE A 505 -15.96 -3.62 19.64
CA PHE A 505 -16.00 -2.70 18.51
C PHE A 505 -15.51 -1.32 18.93
N GLN A 506 -14.62 -0.74 18.15
CA GLN A 506 -14.20 0.66 18.26
C GLN A 506 -14.48 1.36 16.95
N PHE A 507 -14.91 2.63 16.99
CA PHE A 507 -15.12 3.41 15.77
C PHE A 507 -14.90 4.90 15.99
N THR A 508 -14.57 5.61 14.91
CA THR A 508 -14.50 7.07 14.90
C THR A 508 -15.57 7.69 14.00
N ASP A 509 -16.13 8.81 14.44
CA ASP A 509 -17.06 9.61 13.64
C ASP A 509 -16.33 10.63 12.75
N GLN A 510 -17.08 11.40 11.97
CA GLN A 510 -16.52 12.42 11.07
C GLN A 510 -15.77 13.53 11.82
N ASN A 511 -16.05 13.74 13.11
CA ASN A 511 -15.42 14.76 13.93
C ASN A 511 -14.10 14.29 14.57
N GLY A 512 -13.73 13.02 14.35
CA GLY A 512 -12.55 12.41 14.96
C GLY A 512 -12.76 11.95 16.40
N ASN A 513 -14.00 11.94 16.90
CA ASN A 513 -14.30 11.37 18.22
C ASN A 513 -14.23 9.85 18.15
N TRP A 514 -13.62 9.22 19.15
CA TRP A 514 -13.56 7.76 19.26
C TRP A 514 -14.61 7.23 20.22
N TYR A 515 -15.19 6.09 19.85
CA TYR A 515 -16.22 5.38 20.60
C TYR A 515 -15.89 3.89 20.68
N GLN A 516 -16.44 3.24 21.70
CA GLN A 516 -16.34 1.81 21.93
C GLN A 516 -17.71 1.17 22.19
N SER A 517 -17.86 -0.10 21.84
CA SER A 517 -19.07 -0.89 22.06
C SER A 517 -18.74 -2.36 22.35
N ASP A 518 -19.61 -3.00 23.14
CA ASP A 518 -19.64 -4.46 23.32
C ASP A 518 -20.28 -5.19 22.13
N PHE A 519 -20.91 -4.47 21.21
CA PHE A 519 -21.65 -5.01 20.08
C PHE A 519 -20.93 -4.72 18.76
N LEU A 520 -20.69 -5.76 17.96
CA LEU A 520 -20.16 -5.60 16.60
C LEU A 520 -21.22 -5.01 15.65
N PRO A 521 -20.82 -4.28 14.60
CA PRO A 521 -21.73 -3.66 13.63
C PRO A 521 -22.23 -4.67 12.58
N THR A 522 -22.85 -5.76 13.04
CA THR A 522 -23.33 -6.86 12.20
C THR A 522 -24.85 -6.94 12.20
N THR A 523 -25.47 -7.47 11.14
CA THR A 523 -26.94 -7.60 11.03
C THR A 523 -27.55 -8.29 12.26
N GLY A 524 -28.59 -7.67 12.84
CA GLY A 524 -29.27 -8.18 14.04
C GLY A 524 -28.56 -7.85 15.36
N SER A 525 -27.42 -7.14 15.30
CA SER A 525 -26.70 -6.67 16.48
C SER A 525 -27.52 -5.69 17.31
N GLY A 526 -27.35 -5.76 18.63
CA GLY A 526 -27.92 -4.80 19.57
C GLY A 526 -27.31 -3.40 19.48
N LEU A 527 -26.28 -3.18 18.66
CA LEU A 527 -25.71 -1.85 18.39
C LEU A 527 -26.72 -0.89 17.74
N PHE A 528 -27.63 -1.43 16.93
CA PHE A 528 -28.51 -0.61 16.09
C PHE A 528 -29.78 -0.19 16.81
N GLY A 529 -30.14 1.08 16.65
CA GLY A 529 -31.41 1.67 17.10
C GLY A 529 -32.53 1.50 16.06
N THR A 530 -33.59 2.28 16.22
CA THR A 530 -34.66 2.36 15.21
C THR A 530 -34.18 3.22 14.03
N PRO A 531 -34.14 2.70 12.79
CA PRO A 531 -33.73 3.48 11.64
C PRO A 531 -34.59 4.74 11.45
N ASP A 532 -33.94 5.84 11.06
CA ASP A 532 -34.57 7.12 10.80
C ASP A 532 -35.12 7.17 9.37
N GLN A 533 -36.43 7.38 9.20
CA GLN A 533 -37.05 7.58 7.90
C GLN A 533 -36.90 9.04 7.48
N ALA A 534 -35.69 9.41 7.08
CA ALA A 534 -35.31 10.80 6.82
C ALA A 534 -36.01 11.41 5.59
N VAL A 535 -36.30 10.60 4.56
CA VAL A 535 -36.99 11.06 3.34
C VAL A 535 -38.06 10.05 2.94
N THR A 536 -39.26 10.52 2.61
CA THR A 536 -40.35 9.71 2.07
C THR A 536 -41.00 10.41 0.87
N GLY A 537 -41.01 9.74 -0.28
CA GLY A 537 -41.74 10.18 -1.47
C GLY A 537 -41.32 11.56 -2.01
N ALA A 538 -40.05 11.94 -1.86
CA ALA A 538 -39.54 13.22 -2.35
C ALA A 538 -39.61 13.29 -3.88
N SER A 539 -39.90 14.49 -4.38
CA SER A 539 -39.82 14.80 -5.81
C SER A 539 -38.39 14.58 -6.29
N GLY A 540 -38.23 13.86 -7.39
CA GLY A 540 -36.95 13.77 -8.10
C GLY A 540 -36.89 14.77 -9.24
N GLY A 541 -36.37 14.34 -10.38
CA GLY A 541 -36.19 15.17 -11.55
C GLY A 541 -35.61 14.40 -12.72
N THR A 542 -35.32 15.13 -13.80
CA THR A 542 -34.66 14.57 -14.98
C THR A 542 -33.16 14.78 -14.87
N LEU A 543 -32.40 13.70 -14.97
CA LEU A 543 -30.94 13.68 -14.93
C LEU A 543 -30.40 13.28 -16.32
N GLY A 544 -29.58 14.15 -16.90
CA GLY A 544 -28.81 13.85 -18.10
C GLY A 544 -27.56 13.07 -17.73
N ILE A 545 -27.34 11.94 -18.40
CA ILE A 545 -26.19 11.06 -18.17
C ILE A 545 -25.16 11.31 -19.25
N VAL A 546 -24.05 11.90 -18.84
CA VAL A 546 -22.88 12.18 -19.66
C VAL A 546 -21.64 11.82 -18.84
N PRO A 547 -20.67 11.07 -19.39
CA PRO A 547 -19.45 10.70 -18.67
C PRO A 547 -18.64 11.95 -18.31
N ILE A 548 -17.83 11.88 -17.24
CA ILE A 548 -16.88 12.93 -16.80
C ILE A 548 -17.53 14.24 -16.30
N ILE A 549 -18.63 14.69 -16.90
CA ILE A 549 -19.14 16.05 -16.71
C ILE A 549 -20.03 16.15 -15.48
N GLY A 550 -19.48 16.75 -14.43
CA GLY A 550 -20.23 17.17 -13.24
C GLY A 550 -20.68 16.04 -12.33
N GLY A 551 -20.25 14.80 -12.57
CA GLY A 551 -20.50 13.65 -11.71
C GLY A 551 -19.77 13.71 -10.37
N SER A 552 -19.82 12.61 -9.63
CA SER A 552 -19.08 12.46 -8.37
C SER A 552 -17.59 12.21 -8.62
N GLY A 553 -16.75 12.92 -7.87
CA GLY A 553 -15.31 12.79 -8.00
C GLY A 553 -14.76 13.43 -9.30
N PRO A 554 -13.42 13.47 -9.46
CA PRO A 554 -12.45 13.16 -8.41
C PRO A 554 -12.56 14.17 -7.25
N ALA A 555 -12.10 13.80 -6.06
CA ALA A 555 -12.10 14.73 -4.92
C ALA A 555 -10.93 15.71 -5.02
N PRO A 556 -11.16 17.02 -5.24
CA PRO A 556 -10.09 18.00 -5.39
C PRO A 556 -9.27 18.23 -4.10
N GLN A 557 -9.78 17.79 -2.95
CA GLN A 557 -9.11 17.88 -1.65
C GLN A 557 -7.95 16.89 -1.50
N ALA A 558 -7.87 15.86 -2.34
CA ALA A 558 -6.81 14.86 -2.32
C ALA A 558 -5.89 14.97 -3.54
N ALA A 559 -4.62 14.60 -3.37
CA ALA A 559 -3.68 14.52 -4.48
C ALA A 559 -3.97 13.30 -5.39
N ILE A 560 -3.64 13.43 -6.67
CA ILE A 560 -3.61 12.29 -7.60
C ILE A 560 -2.46 11.35 -7.16
N PRO A 561 -2.64 10.02 -7.20
CA PRO A 561 -3.79 9.30 -7.76
C PRO A 561 -4.96 9.05 -6.80
N TYR A 562 -4.82 9.32 -5.50
CA TYR A 562 -5.83 8.99 -4.49
C TYR A 562 -7.20 9.64 -4.76
N SER A 563 -7.21 10.88 -5.28
CA SER A 563 -8.45 11.60 -5.61
C SER A 563 -9.36 10.89 -6.63
N LEU A 564 -8.82 9.98 -7.45
CA LEU A 564 -9.59 9.28 -8.49
C LEU A 564 -10.59 8.28 -7.91
N GLY A 565 -10.30 7.72 -6.73
CA GLY A 565 -11.18 6.79 -6.03
C GLY A 565 -12.23 7.46 -5.15
N LEU A 566 -12.04 8.75 -4.82
CA LEU A 566 -12.84 9.47 -3.85
C LEU A 566 -14.05 10.14 -4.50
N ALA A 567 -15.21 9.98 -3.84
CA ALA A 567 -16.40 10.77 -4.17
C ALA A 567 -16.21 12.24 -3.78
N SER A 568 -16.85 13.12 -4.53
CA SER A 568 -16.97 14.54 -4.20
C SER A 568 -18.33 15.07 -4.60
N LYS A 569 -18.71 16.23 -4.06
CA LYS A 569 -20.01 16.85 -4.34
C LYS A 569 -20.19 17.03 -5.85
N ALA A 570 -21.24 16.41 -6.39
CA ALA A 570 -21.54 16.43 -7.81
C ALA A 570 -22.29 17.71 -8.20
N ASN A 571 -21.94 18.28 -9.36
CA ASN A 571 -22.64 19.42 -9.96
C ASN A 571 -23.84 18.99 -10.81
N ASN A 572 -23.80 17.79 -11.38
CA ASN A 572 -24.87 17.16 -12.15
C ASN A 572 -25.51 16.04 -11.32
N ALA A 573 -26.45 16.42 -10.46
CA ALA A 573 -27.14 15.52 -9.56
C ALA A 573 -28.56 15.98 -9.26
N ILE A 574 -29.43 15.03 -8.94
CA ILE A 574 -30.69 15.29 -8.23
C ILE A 574 -30.33 15.40 -6.76
N ASN A 575 -30.66 16.55 -6.15
CA ASN A 575 -30.38 16.84 -4.75
C ASN A 575 -31.68 16.74 -3.95
N VAL A 576 -31.66 15.93 -2.90
CA VAL A 576 -32.76 15.81 -1.94
C VAL A 576 -32.23 16.16 -0.56
N ALA A 577 -32.86 17.13 0.10
CA ALA A 577 -32.52 17.49 1.47
C ALA A 577 -32.82 16.31 2.41
N VAL A 578 -31.88 16.00 3.29
CA VAL A 578 -31.96 14.90 4.25
C VAL A 578 -31.82 15.52 5.65
N PRO A 579 -32.94 15.80 6.34
CA PRO A 579 -32.87 16.29 7.71
C PRO A 579 -32.28 15.20 8.62
N THR A 580 -31.53 15.65 9.62
CA THR A 580 -30.95 14.80 10.65
C THR A 580 -31.56 15.11 12.02
N GLN A 581 -31.28 14.24 12.99
CA GLN A 581 -31.75 14.40 14.36
C GLN A 581 -30.55 14.69 15.28
N VAL A 582 -30.54 15.86 15.92
CA VAL A 582 -29.47 16.26 16.86
C VAL A 582 -29.31 15.23 17.98
N GLY A 583 -28.06 14.85 18.25
CA GLY A 583 -27.70 13.81 19.22
C GLY A 583 -27.74 12.39 18.66
N THR A 584 -27.96 12.22 17.35
CA THR A 584 -28.01 10.90 16.69
C THR A 584 -26.70 10.60 15.98
N THR A 585 -26.18 9.39 16.20
CA THR A 585 -25.11 8.80 15.40
C THR A 585 -25.72 7.86 14.38
N TYR A 586 -25.54 8.20 13.10
CA TYR A 586 -25.89 7.35 11.98
C TYR A 586 -24.73 6.41 11.68
N LEU A 587 -24.96 5.12 11.87
CA LEU A 587 -23.94 4.07 11.77
C LEU A 587 -24.50 2.89 10.99
N GLY A 588 -23.85 2.54 9.88
CA GLY A 588 -24.25 1.44 9.00
C GLY A 588 -24.68 1.93 7.61
N ALA A 589 -25.31 1.05 6.83
CA ALA A 589 -25.74 1.31 5.45
C ALA A 589 -27.09 2.04 5.36
N PRO A 590 -27.15 3.27 4.80
CA PRO A 590 -28.40 3.91 4.39
C PRO A 590 -29.12 3.10 3.31
N THR A 591 -30.45 3.12 3.29
CA THR A 591 -31.24 2.49 2.22
C THR A 591 -31.92 3.56 1.38
N VAL A 592 -31.60 3.62 0.08
CA VAL A 592 -32.23 4.53 -0.87
C VAL A 592 -33.17 3.75 -1.79
N SER A 593 -34.35 4.31 -2.05
CA SER A 593 -35.28 3.79 -3.06
C SER A 593 -35.91 4.91 -3.88
N PHE A 594 -36.23 4.62 -5.13
CA PHE A 594 -36.88 5.57 -6.02
C PHE A 594 -37.51 4.86 -7.23
N ASP A 595 -38.52 5.49 -7.80
CA ASP A 595 -39.08 5.12 -9.10
C ASP A 595 -38.34 5.85 -10.21
N TYR A 596 -38.14 5.19 -11.35
CA TYR A 596 -37.45 5.79 -12.48
C TYR A 596 -37.96 5.31 -13.83
N GLN A 597 -37.72 6.13 -14.86
CA GLN A 597 -37.93 5.80 -16.26
C GLN A 597 -36.81 6.46 -17.07
N GLY A 598 -36.13 5.70 -17.93
CA GLY A 598 -34.99 6.25 -18.67
C GLY A 598 -34.75 5.60 -20.03
N LEU A 599 -34.03 6.33 -20.89
CA LEU A 599 -33.56 5.88 -22.21
C LEU A 599 -32.05 6.12 -22.33
N GLY A 600 -31.31 5.16 -22.88
CA GLY A 600 -29.85 5.26 -23.04
C GLY A 600 -29.17 3.89 -22.93
N ASN A 601 -27.86 3.91 -22.68
CA ASN A 601 -27.04 2.70 -22.54
C ASN A 601 -26.30 2.61 -21.18
N THR A 602 -26.53 3.56 -20.27
CA THR A 602 -26.06 3.42 -18.90
C THR A 602 -26.68 2.19 -18.24
N ARG A 603 -26.01 1.68 -17.21
CA ARG A 603 -26.52 0.61 -16.34
C ARG A 603 -26.60 1.05 -14.88
N PHE A 604 -26.07 2.23 -14.57
CA PHE A 604 -25.98 2.74 -13.21
C PHE A 604 -26.27 4.23 -13.18
N VAL A 605 -26.89 4.66 -12.08
CA VAL A 605 -26.72 5.99 -11.50
C VAL A 605 -25.97 5.83 -10.18
N TYR A 606 -25.57 6.92 -9.54
CA TYR A 606 -24.74 6.83 -8.34
C TYR A 606 -25.36 7.63 -7.19
N ALA A 607 -25.39 7.05 -5.99
CA ALA A 607 -25.94 7.67 -4.79
C ALA A 607 -24.83 7.99 -3.78
N GLN A 608 -24.89 9.18 -3.17
CA GLN A 608 -23.97 9.61 -2.12
C GLN A 608 -24.66 10.59 -1.16
N LEU A 609 -24.13 10.72 0.05
CA LEU A 609 -24.58 11.70 1.04
C LEU A 609 -23.54 12.80 1.18
N VAL A 610 -23.96 14.05 1.01
CA VAL A 610 -23.12 15.24 1.19
C VAL A 610 -23.45 15.85 2.54
N ASP A 611 -22.43 16.07 3.36
CA ASP A 611 -22.52 16.90 4.55
C ASP A 611 -22.53 18.36 4.12
N ASN A 612 -23.64 19.06 4.34
CA ASN A 612 -23.79 20.44 3.86
C ASN A 612 -22.90 21.42 4.62
N LYS A 613 -22.52 21.08 5.87
CA LYS A 613 -21.67 21.93 6.71
C LYS A 613 -20.24 21.98 6.19
N THR A 614 -19.68 20.83 5.83
CA THR A 614 -18.31 20.72 5.31
C THR A 614 -18.25 20.81 3.78
N GLY A 615 -19.35 20.53 3.10
CA GLY A 615 -19.40 20.38 1.63
C GLY A 615 -18.75 19.09 1.13
N LEU A 616 -18.37 18.17 2.03
CA LEU A 616 -17.75 16.90 1.72
C LEU A 616 -18.79 15.80 1.54
N VAL A 617 -18.44 14.77 0.78
CA VAL A 617 -19.23 13.53 0.74
C VAL A 617 -18.89 12.72 1.99
N VAL A 618 -19.89 12.26 2.74
CA VAL A 618 -19.71 11.43 3.93
C VAL A 618 -18.94 10.17 3.54
N GLY A 619 -17.79 9.95 4.20
CA GLY A 619 -16.91 8.81 3.92
C GLY A 619 -16.12 8.92 2.60
N ASN A 620 -16.31 9.96 1.79
CA ASN A 620 -15.92 9.99 0.37
C ASN A 620 -16.51 8.82 -0.44
N LEU A 621 -17.65 8.27 0.01
CA LEU A 621 -18.25 7.06 -0.54
C LEU A 621 -19.31 7.39 -1.60
N VAL A 622 -19.32 6.60 -2.67
CA VAL A 622 -20.34 6.66 -3.71
C VAL A 622 -20.80 5.25 -4.08
N THR A 623 -22.11 5.04 -4.06
CA THR A 623 -22.74 3.73 -4.30
C THR A 623 -23.29 3.65 -5.71
N PRO A 624 -22.90 2.67 -6.54
CA PRO A 624 -23.57 2.41 -7.82
C PRO A 624 -24.97 1.81 -7.60
N VAL A 625 -25.99 2.42 -8.21
CA VAL A 625 -27.38 1.96 -8.19
C VAL A 625 -27.76 1.46 -9.58
N ALA A 626 -28.03 0.16 -9.71
CA ALA A 626 -28.37 -0.46 -10.98
C ALA A 626 -29.70 0.08 -11.54
N VAL A 627 -29.72 0.41 -12.83
CA VAL A 627 -30.89 0.92 -13.55
C VAL A 627 -31.07 0.26 -14.91
N THR A 628 -32.33 0.11 -15.34
CA THR A 628 -32.71 -0.39 -16.67
C THR A 628 -33.22 0.75 -17.56
N MET A 629 -32.59 0.98 -18.71
CA MET A 629 -32.86 2.12 -19.59
C MET A 629 -33.74 1.75 -20.80
N ASP A 630 -34.86 1.06 -20.57
CA ASP A 630 -35.76 0.52 -21.61
C ASP A 630 -37.01 1.39 -21.89
N GLY A 631 -37.07 2.59 -21.31
CA GLY A 631 -38.19 3.51 -21.43
C GLY A 631 -39.43 3.14 -20.61
N ARG A 632 -39.39 2.09 -19.78
CA ARG A 632 -40.47 1.74 -18.85
C ARG A 632 -40.20 2.27 -17.46
N THR A 633 -41.26 2.32 -16.65
CA THR A 633 -41.15 2.63 -15.23
C THR A 633 -40.63 1.41 -14.47
N HIS A 634 -39.64 1.64 -13.62
CA HIS A 634 -39.02 0.66 -12.73
C HIS A 634 -38.86 1.28 -11.34
N THR A 635 -38.55 0.45 -10.36
CA THR A 635 -38.18 0.89 -9.01
C THR A 635 -36.80 0.34 -8.67
N ALA A 636 -35.94 1.17 -8.10
CA ALA A 636 -34.66 0.76 -7.51
C ALA A 636 -34.76 0.84 -5.98
N SER A 637 -34.15 -0.11 -5.29
CA SER A 637 -33.96 -0.08 -3.83
C SER A 637 -32.64 -0.76 -3.50
N ILE A 638 -31.75 -0.07 -2.79
CA ILE A 638 -30.40 -0.56 -2.49
C ILE A 638 -29.89 0.00 -1.16
N ASN A 639 -29.09 -0.81 -0.46
CA ASN A 639 -28.26 -0.35 0.64
C ASN A 639 -27.02 0.36 0.07
N MET A 640 -26.84 1.60 0.45
CA MET A 640 -25.65 2.39 0.17
C MET A 640 -24.45 1.89 0.98
N GLU A 641 -23.25 2.37 0.65
CA GLU A 641 -22.07 2.10 1.46
C GLU A 641 -22.29 2.54 2.92
N ASN A 642 -21.76 1.75 3.86
CA ASN A 642 -21.90 2.03 5.29
C ASN A 642 -21.18 3.35 5.65
N ILE A 643 -21.80 4.14 6.50
CA ILE A 643 -21.28 5.42 6.99
C ILE A 643 -21.15 5.41 8.51
N VAL A 644 -20.36 6.36 9.02
CA VAL A 644 -20.40 6.83 10.40
C VAL A 644 -20.52 8.35 10.36
N TYR A 645 -21.62 8.89 10.91
CA TYR A 645 -21.88 10.33 10.95
C TYR A 645 -22.67 10.70 12.21
N THR A 646 -22.15 11.62 13.03
CA THR A 646 -22.83 12.12 14.23
C THR A 646 -23.42 13.51 13.96
N ALA A 647 -24.74 13.66 14.05
CA ALA A 647 -25.38 14.98 14.02
C ALA A 647 -25.32 15.60 15.43
N ALA A 648 -24.33 16.45 15.68
CA ALA A 648 -24.05 17.02 17.00
C ALA A 648 -24.81 18.33 17.25
N ASP A 649 -25.12 19.09 16.20
CA ASP A 649 -25.83 20.37 16.30
C ASP A 649 -26.89 20.54 15.18
N PRO A 650 -27.83 21.51 15.31
CA PRO A 650 -28.92 21.69 14.35
C PRO A 650 -28.49 22.07 12.92
N SER A 651 -27.22 22.41 12.69
CA SER A 651 -26.69 22.71 11.35
C SER A 651 -26.05 21.51 10.66
N ASP A 652 -25.93 20.38 11.35
CA ASP A 652 -25.41 19.13 10.78
C ASP A 652 -26.50 18.44 9.95
N ASP A 653 -26.75 18.89 8.73
CA ASP A 653 -27.70 18.27 7.81
C ASP A 653 -27.04 17.70 6.55
N LEU A 654 -27.74 16.77 5.90
CA LEU A 654 -27.23 16.03 4.75
C LEU A 654 -28.01 16.37 3.48
N THR A 655 -27.38 16.15 2.34
CA THR A 655 -28.04 16.12 1.02
C THR A 655 -27.76 14.78 0.37
N LEU A 656 -28.82 14.05 0.01
CA LEU A 656 -28.72 12.92 -0.89
C LEU A 656 -28.52 13.43 -2.32
N GLN A 657 -27.42 13.01 -2.94
CA GLN A 657 -27.18 13.24 -4.36
C GLN A 657 -27.34 11.93 -5.14
N ILE A 658 -28.24 11.92 -6.13
CA ILE A 658 -28.26 10.90 -7.18
C ILE A 658 -27.62 11.52 -8.43
N THR A 659 -26.44 11.06 -8.81
CA THR A 659 -25.60 11.64 -9.85
C THR A 659 -25.42 10.72 -11.07
N SER A 660 -25.00 11.34 -12.17
CA SER A 660 -24.93 10.76 -13.52
C SER A 660 -23.71 9.87 -13.74
N SER A 661 -22.57 10.22 -13.16
CA SER A 661 -21.32 9.46 -13.24
C SER A 661 -20.56 9.54 -11.92
N ALA A 662 -19.59 8.64 -11.76
CA ALA A 662 -18.67 8.66 -10.64
C ALA A 662 -17.28 8.28 -11.14
N THR A 663 -16.25 9.07 -10.81
CA THR A 663 -14.88 8.86 -11.29
C THR A 663 -14.35 7.48 -10.89
N ALA A 664 -14.70 7.01 -9.70
CA ALA A 664 -14.34 5.68 -9.20
C ALA A 664 -14.83 4.53 -10.10
N TYR A 665 -15.92 4.73 -10.84
CA TYR A 665 -16.62 3.75 -11.68
C TYR A 665 -16.77 4.21 -13.13
N GLU A 666 -15.91 5.12 -13.59
CA GLU A 666 -16.14 5.86 -14.83
C GLU A 666 -16.27 4.92 -16.03
N ARG A 667 -17.25 5.23 -16.90
CA ARG A 667 -17.52 4.50 -18.13
C ARG A 667 -17.76 5.51 -19.25
N PHE A 668 -16.71 5.74 -20.03
CA PHE A 668 -16.68 6.76 -21.10
C PHE A 668 -17.71 6.57 -22.22
N THR A 669 -18.35 5.41 -22.31
CA THR A 669 -19.40 5.12 -23.30
C THR A 669 -20.82 5.27 -22.76
N ALA A 670 -21.01 5.61 -21.48
CA ALA A 670 -22.33 5.71 -20.86
C ALA A 670 -23.05 7.00 -21.27
N PHE A 671 -24.29 6.91 -21.73
CA PHE A 671 -25.14 8.05 -22.02
C PHE A 671 -26.61 7.71 -21.76
N GLY A 672 -27.42 8.74 -21.56
CA GLY A 672 -28.87 8.59 -21.45
C GLY A 672 -29.54 9.76 -20.76
N VAL A 673 -30.85 9.63 -20.57
CA VAL A 673 -31.66 10.51 -19.74
C VAL A 673 -32.54 9.64 -18.86
N ILE A 674 -32.59 9.96 -17.57
CA ILE A 674 -33.41 9.26 -16.59
C ILE A 674 -34.26 10.27 -15.82
N ASN A 675 -35.56 10.00 -15.74
CA ASN A 675 -36.46 10.70 -14.83
C ASN A 675 -36.59 9.86 -13.56
N ILE A 676 -36.33 10.47 -12.41
CA ILE A 676 -36.40 9.85 -11.09
C ILE A 676 -37.51 10.54 -10.29
N SER A 677 -38.25 9.77 -9.51
CA SER A 677 -39.34 10.26 -8.66
C SER A 677 -39.54 9.36 -7.44
N ASN A 678 -40.41 9.77 -6.52
CA ASN A 678 -40.78 8.98 -5.34
C ASN A 678 -39.56 8.53 -4.51
N ILE A 679 -38.61 9.45 -4.29
CA ILE A 679 -37.35 9.15 -3.62
C ILE A 679 -37.60 8.99 -2.12
N SER A 680 -37.13 7.89 -1.54
CA SER A 680 -37.15 7.64 -0.10
C SER A 680 -35.77 7.22 0.39
N LEU A 681 -35.42 7.63 1.61
CA LEU A 681 -34.15 7.35 2.24
C LEU A 681 -34.36 7.01 3.72
N THR A 682 -33.81 5.88 4.13
CA THR A 682 -33.70 5.49 5.54
C THR A 682 -32.25 5.57 5.97
N LEU A 683 -31.97 6.19 7.13
CA LEU A 683 -30.66 6.24 7.74
C LEU A 683 -30.59 5.28 8.95
N PRO A 684 -29.59 4.40 9.04
CA PRO A 684 -29.42 3.53 10.19
C PRO A 684 -28.90 4.33 11.38
N THR A 685 -29.44 4.08 12.57
CA THR A 685 -29.05 4.76 13.81
C THR A 685 -28.35 3.78 14.75
N ALA A 686 -27.39 4.26 15.54
CA ALA A 686 -26.85 3.52 16.67
C ALA A 686 -27.69 3.77 17.93
N ASP A 687 -27.89 2.75 18.76
CA ASP A 687 -28.51 2.91 20.08
C ASP A 687 -27.51 3.61 21.01
N PRO A 688 -27.81 4.83 21.52
CA PRO A 688 -26.88 5.61 22.34
C PRO A 688 -26.56 4.97 23.69
N THR A 689 -27.27 3.91 24.09
CA THR A 689 -26.98 3.13 25.31
C THR A 689 -26.00 1.98 25.08
N LYS A 690 -25.59 1.74 23.82
CA LYS A 690 -24.81 0.56 23.40
C LYS A 690 -23.40 0.88 22.97
N PHE A 691 -23.01 2.15 23.01
CA PHE A 691 -21.64 2.60 22.82
C PHE A 691 -21.35 3.77 23.76
N SER A 692 -20.08 4.02 24.01
CA SER A 692 -19.61 5.12 24.85
C SER A 692 -18.33 5.73 24.26
N PRO A 693 -17.97 6.97 24.60
CA PRO A 693 -16.69 7.53 24.20
C PRO A 693 -15.53 6.66 24.68
N GLU A 694 -14.49 6.55 23.85
CA GLU A 694 -13.20 5.97 24.26
C GLU A 694 -12.47 6.97 25.18
N PRO A 695 -11.93 6.51 26.33
CA PRO A 695 -11.35 7.40 27.34
C PRO A 695 -10.00 8.02 26.97
#